data_AF-A0A9D1BWR5-F1
#
_entry.id   AF-A0A9D1BWR5-F1
#
_cell.length_a   1.000
_cell.length_b   1.000
_cell.length_c   1.000
_cell.angle_alpha   90.00
_cell.angle_beta   90.00
_cell.angle_gamma   90.00
#
_symmetry.space_group_name_H-M   'P 1'
#
loop_
_entity.id
_entity.type
_entity.pdbx_description
1 polymer ?
#
loop_
_entity_poly.entity_id
_entity_poly.type
_entity_poly.pdbx_seq_one_letter_code
_entity_poly.pdbx_strand_id
1 'polypeptide(L)'
;MNKIILLFFCFLINAHLAQSQIDISAARNMAEGETVTIQGVATNGAELGIIRYLQDDTGGLPVYPGAGSVGNFPDEVSRGDLVQVTGVLKIYNGLLEIDPIESYTVISSNNALPTPQLVSPDGINEENEAKLLTIENVVFDDAGATFSVGNYTFTQNGGGESSEIYVRSGSPLIGMPITQAAVNLTGISSEFNGLYQLLLRDENDIEIVDDFYITEQLSVSDISTDGFTVSWKTNVPASSNVRIGTTPDMTGEITNSNSTTNHSISIEGLAPANFYYLQAFSDNGISTVNSTVKLFSTASQSTGEIRVYFNHPVDNGFSNGSYPSNITPAALEQAIINRINAATTSIDCALYNINRESIVQALSNAHNNGVTVRYISDDQTNNDALSNPTPPFPVLAGNAGDPLMHNKFFIIDADSEDDSWVIMGSTNMTTGNLADDYNNMVFIQDQALAKAYKMEFEEMWGTDGPQPGIFNVRFGEDKSDNTPHLFMVGGHLVESYFSPSDNTSLELVRAVRSADDDLQFALLTFTYNELGTAVLTEHNEGTVVRGIIDNVNDQGTEFSFLQGNGVNVSPDNQSVITHHKYCIVDATNTASDPLVITGSHNWSTGAELRNDENTLIIHHPDVANIFLQEFEARWCEANGGTDCI
;
A
#
# COMPACT_ATOMS: atom_id res chain seq x y z
N MET A 1 -4.14 -93.89 9.39
CA MET A 1 -4.60 -93.19 10.61
C MET A 1 -4.26 -91.72 10.43
N ASN A 2 -5.26 -90.94 10.03
CA ASN A 2 -5.15 -89.55 9.61
C ASN A 2 -4.78 -88.64 10.78
N LYS A 3 -3.82 -87.73 10.60
CA LYS A 3 -3.68 -86.53 11.42
C LYS A 3 -3.77 -85.32 10.50
N ILE A 4 -4.95 -84.73 10.47
CA ILE A 4 -5.25 -83.45 9.83
C ILE A 4 -4.75 -82.36 10.78
N ILE A 5 -3.82 -81.53 10.31
CA ILE A 5 -3.40 -80.29 10.94
C ILE A 5 -4.38 -79.21 10.45
N LEU A 6 -5.16 -78.64 11.35
CA LEU A 6 -6.06 -77.52 11.08
C LEU A 6 -5.28 -76.22 11.27
N LEU A 7 -4.94 -75.54 10.18
CA LEU A 7 -4.44 -74.16 10.19
C LEU A 7 -5.63 -73.20 10.27
N PHE A 8 -5.71 -72.43 11.35
CA PHE A 8 -6.65 -71.31 11.49
C PHE A 8 -6.05 -70.10 10.78
N PHE A 9 -6.67 -69.68 9.67
CA PHE A 9 -6.35 -68.45 8.95
C PHE A 9 -7.30 -67.36 9.49
N CYS A 10 -6.81 -66.47 10.35
CA CYS A 10 -7.54 -65.25 10.72
C CYS A 10 -7.42 -64.25 9.57
N PHE A 11 -8.48 -64.11 8.77
CA PHE A 11 -8.67 -62.96 7.89
C PHE A 11 -9.08 -61.77 8.77
N LEU A 12 -8.16 -60.84 9.01
CA LEU A 12 -8.48 -59.50 9.49
C LEU A 12 -9.08 -58.74 8.30
N ILE A 13 -10.41 -58.68 8.25
CA ILE A 13 -11.13 -57.76 7.37
C ILE A 13 -11.02 -56.39 8.04
N ASN A 14 -10.11 -55.54 7.56
CA ASN A 14 -10.21 -54.09 7.78
C ASN A 14 -11.42 -53.61 6.99
N ALA A 15 -12.58 -53.60 7.64
CA ALA A 15 -13.73 -52.89 7.12
C ALA A 15 -13.40 -51.40 7.26
N HIS A 16 -12.98 -50.75 6.16
CA HIS A 16 -13.14 -49.31 6.03
C HIS A 16 -14.65 -49.07 6.12
N LEU A 17 -15.11 -48.57 7.26
CA LEU A 17 -16.43 -47.98 7.37
C LEU A 17 -16.40 -46.75 6.46
N ALA A 18 -16.91 -46.88 5.24
CA ALA A 18 -17.26 -45.71 4.45
C ALA A 18 -18.29 -44.93 5.28
N GLN A 19 -17.90 -43.76 5.79
CA GLN A 19 -18.86 -42.85 6.39
C GLN A 19 -19.88 -42.48 5.30
N SER A 20 -21.16 -42.58 5.63
CA SER A 20 -22.21 -42.09 4.74
C SER A 20 -22.06 -40.59 4.59
N GLN A 21 -22.22 -40.10 3.36
CA GLN A 21 -22.40 -38.67 3.12
C GLN A 21 -23.51 -38.12 4.03
N ILE A 22 -23.25 -36.97 4.64
CA ILE A 22 -24.20 -36.22 5.46
C ILE A 22 -24.41 -34.82 4.88
N ASP A 23 -25.53 -34.21 5.24
CA ASP A 23 -25.82 -32.81 4.91
C ASP A 23 -24.82 -31.89 5.64
N ILE A 24 -24.46 -30.76 5.03
CA ILE A 24 -23.48 -29.84 5.60
C ILE A 24 -23.92 -29.30 6.96
N SER A 25 -25.20 -28.98 7.15
CA SER A 25 -25.73 -28.57 8.46
C SER A 25 -25.54 -29.63 9.55
N ALA A 26 -25.59 -30.92 9.20
CA ALA A 26 -25.32 -32.00 10.14
C ALA A 26 -23.82 -32.09 10.47
N ALA A 27 -22.95 -31.91 9.46
CA ALA A 27 -21.51 -31.85 9.66
C ALA A 27 -21.11 -30.68 10.58
N ARG A 28 -21.72 -29.50 10.43
CA ARG A 28 -21.46 -28.34 11.31
C ARG A 28 -21.80 -28.58 12.80
N ASN A 29 -22.67 -29.55 13.11
CA ASN A 29 -23.04 -29.92 14.47
C ASN A 29 -22.16 -31.02 15.08
N MET A 30 -21.18 -31.53 14.33
CA MET A 30 -20.21 -32.53 14.77
C MET A 30 -19.05 -31.88 15.54
N ALA A 31 -18.33 -32.67 16.33
CA ALA A 31 -17.25 -32.14 17.14
C ALA A 31 -15.98 -31.91 16.29
N GLU A 32 -15.18 -30.91 16.68
CA GLU A 32 -13.83 -30.73 16.13
C GLU A 32 -13.02 -32.04 16.25
N GLY A 33 -12.29 -32.38 15.18
CA GLY A 33 -11.52 -33.62 15.07
C GLY A 33 -12.32 -34.81 14.54
N GLU A 34 -13.64 -34.70 14.34
CA GLU A 34 -14.41 -35.75 13.68
C GLU A 34 -14.23 -35.71 12.16
N THR A 35 -14.04 -36.90 11.56
CA THR A 35 -14.06 -37.05 10.10
C THR A 35 -15.50 -36.93 9.60
N VAL A 36 -15.71 -36.18 8.53
CA VAL A 36 -17.00 -36.01 7.86
C VAL A 36 -16.87 -36.31 6.38
N THR A 37 -17.98 -36.72 5.75
CA THR A 37 -18.10 -36.77 4.29
C THR A 37 -19.29 -35.92 3.89
N ILE A 38 -19.05 -34.84 3.15
CA ILE A 38 -20.07 -33.90 2.68
C ILE A 38 -20.06 -33.82 1.16
N GLN A 39 -21.12 -33.28 0.59
CA GLN A 39 -21.17 -32.91 -0.82
C GLN A 39 -21.78 -31.52 -0.97
N GLY A 40 -21.13 -30.64 -1.73
CA GLY A 40 -21.61 -29.28 -1.96
C GLY A 40 -21.07 -28.68 -3.24
N VAL A 41 -21.70 -27.62 -3.71
CA VAL A 41 -21.22 -26.82 -4.84
C VAL A 41 -20.17 -25.83 -4.32
N ALA A 42 -19.00 -25.78 -4.97
CA ALA A 42 -17.98 -24.79 -4.68
C ALA A 42 -18.46 -23.39 -5.10
N THR A 43 -18.58 -22.47 -4.14
CA THR A 43 -19.10 -21.11 -4.37
C THR A 43 -18.02 -20.10 -4.78
N ASN A 44 -16.75 -20.47 -4.65
CA ASN A 44 -15.58 -19.71 -5.10
C ASN A 44 -14.56 -20.60 -5.83
N GLY A 45 -13.62 -19.95 -6.52
CA GLY A 45 -12.41 -20.54 -7.07
C GLY A 45 -11.13 -19.93 -6.47
N ALA A 46 -10.10 -19.83 -7.31
CA ALA A 46 -8.77 -19.34 -6.94
C ALA A 46 -8.76 -17.86 -6.51
N GLU A 47 -9.81 -17.10 -6.83
CA GLU A 47 -9.95 -15.69 -6.44
C GLU A 47 -9.93 -15.49 -4.92
N LEU A 48 -10.39 -16.48 -4.13
CA LEU A 48 -10.30 -16.47 -2.67
C LEU A 48 -9.10 -17.29 -2.13
N GLY A 49 -8.13 -17.62 -2.98
CA GLY A 49 -6.94 -18.38 -2.62
C GLY A 49 -7.14 -19.88 -2.74
N ILE A 50 -6.50 -20.65 -1.84
CA ILE A 50 -6.49 -22.12 -1.90
C ILE A 50 -7.72 -22.79 -1.28
N ILE A 51 -8.52 -22.04 -0.51
CA ILE A 51 -9.72 -22.54 0.15
C ILE A 51 -10.90 -22.67 -0.83
N ARG A 52 -11.79 -23.64 -0.62
CA ARG A 52 -13.07 -23.73 -1.35
C ARG A 52 -14.22 -23.79 -0.35
N TYR A 53 -15.20 -22.92 -0.50
CA TYR A 53 -16.44 -22.92 0.25
C TYR A 53 -17.43 -23.82 -0.46
N LEU A 54 -17.79 -24.95 0.15
CA LEU A 54 -18.78 -25.86 -0.40
C LEU A 54 -20.12 -25.57 0.26
N GLN A 55 -21.18 -25.48 -0.56
CA GLN A 55 -22.52 -25.21 -0.05
C GLN A 55 -23.55 -26.17 -0.66
N ASP A 56 -24.44 -26.68 0.20
CA ASP A 56 -25.63 -27.43 -0.17
C ASP A 56 -26.90 -26.67 0.28
N ASP A 57 -28.09 -27.28 0.13
CA ASP A 57 -29.37 -26.66 0.51
C ASP A 57 -29.50 -26.42 2.03
N THR A 58 -28.60 -26.97 2.85
CA THR A 58 -28.67 -26.95 4.31
C THR A 58 -27.62 -26.04 4.96
N GLY A 59 -26.47 -25.81 4.33
CA GLY A 59 -25.42 -24.95 4.87
C GLY A 59 -24.16 -24.85 4.00
N GLY A 60 -23.22 -24.03 4.46
CA GLY A 60 -21.88 -23.91 3.89
C GLY A 60 -20.81 -24.49 4.82
N LEU A 61 -19.78 -25.08 4.25
CA LEU A 61 -18.59 -25.51 4.98
C LEU A 61 -17.34 -25.29 4.11
N PRO A 62 -16.35 -24.52 4.58
CA PRO A 62 -15.07 -24.34 3.91
C PRO A 62 -14.24 -25.62 3.94
N VAL A 63 -13.45 -25.80 2.89
CA VAL A 63 -12.50 -26.91 2.73
C VAL A 63 -11.13 -26.30 2.45
N TYR A 64 -10.23 -26.44 3.42
CA TYR A 64 -8.89 -25.88 3.36
C TYR A 64 -7.86 -26.99 3.13
N PRO A 65 -7.04 -26.93 2.05
CA PRO A 65 -6.07 -27.96 1.73
C PRO A 65 -4.78 -27.79 2.55
N GLY A 66 -4.88 -27.84 3.88
CA GLY A 66 -3.76 -27.68 4.80
C GLY A 66 -2.81 -28.87 4.82
N ALA A 67 -1.81 -28.82 5.71
CA ALA A 67 -0.77 -29.83 5.78
C ALA A 67 -1.34 -31.24 6.05
N GLY A 68 -1.06 -32.17 5.15
CA GLY A 68 -1.56 -33.55 5.21
C GLY A 68 -2.80 -33.81 4.34
N SER A 69 -3.34 -32.78 3.69
CA SER A 69 -4.39 -32.93 2.69
C SER A 69 -3.93 -33.70 1.46
N VAL A 70 -4.83 -34.47 0.85
CA VAL A 70 -4.53 -35.22 -0.38
C VAL A 70 -4.71 -34.39 -1.65
N GLY A 71 -3.82 -34.63 -2.62
CA GLY A 71 -3.95 -34.17 -4.00
C GLY A 71 -3.83 -32.65 -4.22
N ASN A 72 -4.15 -32.21 -5.43
CA ASN A 72 -4.10 -30.80 -5.86
C ASN A 72 -5.49 -30.14 -5.76
N PHE A 73 -6.20 -30.33 -4.65
CA PHE A 73 -7.57 -29.84 -4.45
C PHE A 73 -7.83 -28.40 -4.95
N PRO A 74 -7.00 -27.39 -4.62
CA PRO A 74 -7.25 -26.03 -5.11
C PRO A 74 -7.16 -25.89 -6.64
N ASP A 75 -6.30 -26.67 -7.30
CA ASP A 75 -6.12 -26.60 -8.75
C ASP A 75 -7.18 -27.41 -9.51
N GLU A 76 -7.79 -28.40 -8.85
CA GLU A 76 -8.78 -29.32 -9.45
C GLU A 76 -10.24 -28.93 -9.19
N VAL A 77 -10.50 -28.10 -8.18
CA VAL A 77 -11.85 -27.64 -7.83
C VAL A 77 -12.04 -26.18 -8.24
N SER A 78 -12.98 -25.95 -9.15
CA SER A 78 -13.37 -24.64 -9.64
C SER A 78 -14.74 -24.21 -9.10
N ARG A 79 -14.99 -22.89 -9.12
CA ARG A 79 -16.32 -22.32 -8.83
C ARG A 79 -17.39 -23.00 -9.69
N GLY A 80 -18.46 -23.47 -9.05
CA GLY A 80 -19.55 -24.21 -9.69
C GLY A 80 -19.34 -25.72 -9.78
N ASP A 81 -18.21 -26.26 -9.33
CA ASP A 81 -18.03 -27.70 -9.23
C ASP A 81 -18.85 -28.28 -8.07
N LEU A 82 -19.53 -29.40 -8.32
CA LEU A 82 -20.14 -30.21 -7.27
C LEU A 82 -19.10 -31.20 -6.79
N VAL A 83 -18.70 -31.09 -5.52
CA VAL A 83 -17.61 -31.86 -4.96
C VAL A 83 -18.10 -32.67 -3.77
N GLN A 84 -17.74 -33.94 -3.72
CA GLN A 84 -17.80 -34.73 -2.49
C GLN A 84 -16.42 -34.72 -1.84
N VAL A 85 -16.36 -34.37 -0.56
CA VAL A 85 -15.13 -34.27 0.23
C VAL A 85 -15.27 -35.08 1.49
N THR A 86 -14.24 -35.86 1.82
CA THR A 86 -14.03 -36.49 3.12
C THR A 86 -12.80 -35.88 3.78
N GLY A 87 -12.92 -35.44 5.02
CA GLY A 87 -11.82 -34.87 5.78
C GLY A 87 -12.20 -34.60 7.23
N VAL A 88 -11.30 -33.97 7.98
CA VAL A 88 -11.45 -33.75 9.42
C VAL A 88 -11.95 -32.33 9.71
N LEU A 89 -12.93 -32.18 10.59
CA LEU A 89 -13.36 -30.88 11.07
C LEU A 89 -12.30 -30.23 11.95
N LYS A 90 -12.03 -28.95 11.72
CA LYS A 90 -11.04 -28.14 12.43
C LYS A 90 -11.58 -26.73 12.60
N ILE A 91 -11.26 -26.08 13.71
CA ILE A 91 -11.49 -24.64 13.87
C ILE A 91 -10.16 -23.92 13.66
N TYR A 92 -10.11 -23.02 12.68
CA TYR A 92 -8.93 -22.20 12.42
C TYR A 92 -9.31 -20.73 12.44
N ASN A 93 -8.78 -19.99 13.42
CA ASN A 93 -9.10 -18.57 13.64
C ASN A 93 -10.61 -18.29 13.68
N GLY A 94 -11.38 -19.15 14.35
CA GLY A 94 -12.84 -19.01 14.45
C GLY A 94 -13.61 -19.81 13.38
N LEU A 95 -13.09 -19.85 12.15
CA LEU A 95 -13.72 -20.54 11.02
C LEU A 95 -13.75 -22.05 11.22
N LEU A 96 -14.94 -22.67 11.19
CA LEU A 96 -15.09 -24.12 11.13
C LEU A 96 -14.84 -24.60 9.70
N GLU A 97 -13.81 -25.42 9.48
CA GLU A 97 -13.37 -25.90 8.16
C GLU A 97 -13.10 -27.41 8.13
N ILE A 98 -12.99 -27.98 6.92
CA ILE A 98 -12.41 -29.32 6.70
C ILE A 98 -10.92 -29.17 6.39
N ASP A 99 -10.07 -29.67 7.28
CA ASP A 99 -8.61 -29.74 7.13
C ASP A 99 -8.00 -30.74 8.16
N PRO A 100 -7.24 -31.78 7.73
CA PRO A 100 -6.87 -32.08 6.35
C PRO A 100 -7.96 -32.78 5.54
N ILE A 101 -7.85 -32.65 4.22
CA ILE A 101 -8.66 -33.37 3.24
C ILE A 101 -8.13 -34.80 3.09
N GLU A 102 -8.93 -35.82 3.39
CA GLU A 102 -8.55 -37.23 3.25
C GLU A 102 -8.83 -37.80 1.86
N SER A 103 -9.92 -37.36 1.23
CA SER A 103 -10.24 -37.67 -0.16
C SER A 103 -11.27 -36.69 -0.72
N TYR A 104 -11.28 -36.50 -2.04
CA TYR A 104 -12.33 -35.75 -2.71
C TYR A 104 -12.62 -36.30 -4.11
N THR A 105 -13.76 -35.93 -4.66
CA THR A 105 -14.13 -36.22 -6.04
C THR A 105 -14.98 -35.08 -6.59
N VAL A 106 -14.56 -34.49 -7.72
CA VAL A 106 -15.40 -33.59 -8.51
C VAL A 106 -16.42 -34.44 -9.26
N ILE A 107 -17.69 -34.30 -8.89
CA ILE A 107 -18.80 -35.10 -9.43
C ILE A 107 -19.29 -34.52 -10.76
N SER A 108 -19.42 -33.20 -10.82
CA SER A 108 -19.80 -32.45 -12.02
C SER A 108 -19.24 -31.04 -11.96
N SER A 109 -19.05 -30.42 -13.12
CA SER A 109 -18.52 -29.06 -13.24
C SER A 109 -19.51 -28.11 -13.88
N ASN A 110 -19.31 -26.81 -13.65
CA ASN A 110 -20.14 -25.72 -14.19
C ASN A 110 -21.62 -25.82 -13.80
N ASN A 111 -21.90 -26.27 -12.57
CA ASN A 111 -23.25 -26.23 -12.03
C ASN A 111 -23.62 -24.77 -11.70
N ALA A 112 -24.93 -24.48 -11.65
CA ALA A 112 -25.40 -23.21 -11.11
C ALA A 112 -24.99 -23.09 -9.64
N LEU A 113 -24.59 -21.89 -9.23
CA LEU A 113 -24.30 -21.62 -7.82
C LEU A 113 -25.59 -21.64 -7.00
N PRO A 114 -25.51 -21.99 -5.70
CA PRO A 114 -26.61 -21.79 -4.77
C PRO A 114 -27.12 -20.34 -4.85
N THR A 115 -28.43 -20.16 -4.78
CA THR A 115 -29.02 -18.82 -4.75
C THR A 115 -28.52 -18.09 -3.49
N PRO A 116 -27.90 -16.90 -3.62
CA PRO A 116 -27.49 -16.12 -2.46
C PRO A 116 -28.66 -15.83 -1.52
N GLN A 117 -28.42 -15.91 -0.22
CA GLN A 117 -29.42 -15.55 0.78
C GLN A 117 -29.41 -14.03 1.01
N LEU A 118 -30.54 -13.38 0.77
CA LEU A 118 -30.71 -11.95 1.08
C LEU A 118 -30.70 -11.75 2.61
N VAL A 119 -29.78 -10.92 3.10
CA VAL A 119 -29.67 -10.55 4.51
C VAL A 119 -29.36 -9.06 4.69
N SER A 120 -29.51 -8.54 5.90
CA SER A 120 -28.92 -7.26 6.30
C SER A 120 -27.44 -7.46 6.70
N PRO A 121 -26.66 -6.39 6.90
CA PRO A 121 -25.27 -6.50 7.34
C PRO A 121 -25.07 -7.37 8.60
N ASP A 122 -25.96 -7.27 9.60
CA ASP A 122 -25.95 -8.11 10.81
C ASP A 122 -26.12 -9.61 10.53
N GLY A 123 -26.58 -9.96 9.32
CA GLY A 123 -26.69 -11.33 8.83
C GLY A 123 -25.36 -11.99 8.49
N ILE A 124 -24.25 -11.24 8.44
CA ILE A 124 -22.90 -11.79 8.28
C ILE A 124 -22.44 -12.24 9.68
N ASN A 125 -22.80 -13.47 10.03
CA ASN A 125 -22.66 -14.04 11.36
C ASN A 125 -22.56 -15.58 11.30
N GLU A 126 -22.45 -16.21 12.47
CA GLU A 126 -22.32 -17.67 12.62
C GLU A 126 -23.43 -18.48 11.93
N GLU A 127 -24.67 -18.00 11.96
CA GLU A 127 -25.80 -18.72 11.34
C GLU A 127 -25.63 -18.85 9.83
N ASN A 128 -24.93 -17.89 9.23
CA ASN A 128 -24.72 -17.79 7.80
C ASN A 128 -23.28 -18.04 7.38
N GLU A 129 -22.40 -18.47 8.30
CA GLU A 129 -21.01 -18.78 7.99
C GLU A 129 -20.90 -19.74 6.78
N ALA A 130 -19.97 -19.42 5.88
CA ALA A 130 -19.68 -20.14 4.64
C ALA A 130 -20.81 -20.20 3.60
N LYS A 131 -21.92 -19.48 3.81
CA LYS A 131 -22.99 -19.35 2.82
C LYS A 131 -22.77 -18.15 1.90
N LEU A 132 -23.24 -18.28 0.67
CA LEU A 132 -23.36 -17.17 -0.27
C LEU A 132 -24.54 -16.27 0.15
N LEU A 133 -24.25 -14.98 0.33
CA LEU A 133 -25.17 -13.94 0.80
C LEU A 133 -25.29 -12.83 -0.23
N THR A 134 -26.44 -12.15 -0.24
CA THR A 134 -26.60 -10.85 -0.90
C THR A 134 -27.04 -9.82 0.14
N ILE A 135 -26.40 -8.65 0.11
CA ILE A 135 -26.77 -7.50 0.91
C ILE A 135 -27.06 -6.34 -0.04
N GLU A 136 -28.27 -5.81 0.01
CA GLU A 136 -28.74 -4.80 -0.93
C GLU A 136 -28.52 -3.37 -0.42
N ASN A 137 -28.26 -2.47 -1.36
CA ASN A 137 -28.23 -1.03 -1.18
C ASN A 137 -27.27 -0.54 -0.07
N VAL A 138 -26.00 -0.93 -0.17
CA VAL A 138 -24.93 -0.50 0.74
C VAL A 138 -24.02 0.53 0.08
N VAL A 139 -23.36 1.34 0.89
CA VAL A 139 -22.33 2.30 0.46
C VAL A 139 -21.06 2.00 1.25
N PHE A 140 -19.90 1.99 0.59
CA PHE A 140 -18.61 1.86 1.26
C PHE A 140 -18.23 3.15 1.97
N ASP A 141 -17.68 3.04 3.17
CA ASP A 141 -17.23 4.20 3.93
C ASP A 141 -16.00 4.86 3.24
N ASP A 142 -15.15 4.04 2.62
CA ASP A 142 -13.97 4.47 1.84
C ASP A 142 -14.30 4.72 0.35
N ALA A 143 -15.55 5.02 0.03
CA ALA A 143 -15.94 5.31 -1.34
C ALA A 143 -15.08 6.44 -1.95
N GLY A 144 -14.64 6.26 -3.20
CA GLY A 144 -13.67 7.16 -3.83
C GLY A 144 -12.20 6.79 -3.62
N ALA A 145 -11.88 5.87 -2.72
CA ALA A 145 -10.56 5.25 -2.63
C ALA A 145 -10.42 4.10 -3.65
N THR A 146 -9.40 3.27 -3.47
CA THR A 146 -9.16 2.06 -4.27
C THR A 146 -9.01 0.88 -3.33
N PHE A 147 -9.55 -0.28 -3.70
CA PHE A 147 -9.33 -1.51 -2.93
C PHE A 147 -7.84 -1.90 -2.93
N SER A 148 -7.33 -2.19 -1.75
CA SER A 148 -6.04 -2.81 -1.43
C SER A 148 -6.31 -3.94 -0.43
N VAL A 149 -5.28 -4.57 0.12
CA VAL A 149 -5.50 -5.65 1.09
C VAL A 149 -5.96 -5.08 2.42
N GLY A 150 -7.13 -5.53 2.89
CA GLY A 150 -7.70 -5.04 4.13
C GLY A 150 -9.20 -5.26 4.24
N ASN A 151 -9.75 -4.73 5.31
CA ASN A 151 -11.17 -4.74 5.62
C ASN A 151 -11.77 -3.41 5.19
N TYR A 152 -12.92 -3.44 4.52
CA TYR A 152 -13.64 -2.25 4.08
C TYR A 152 -15.05 -2.27 4.63
N THR A 153 -15.37 -1.26 5.44
CA THR A 153 -16.70 -1.10 6.01
C THR A 153 -17.69 -0.65 4.94
N PHE A 154 -18.86 -1.26 4.96
CA PHE A 154 -20.01 -0.79 4.19
C PHE A 154 -21.22 -0.62 5.11
N THR A 155 -22.04 0.37 4.78
CA THR A 155 -23.21 0.75 5.58
C THR A 155 -24.46 0.68 4.72
N GLN A 156 -25.48 -0.03 5.21
CA GLN A 156 -26.75 -0.15 4.48
C GLN A 156 -27.49 1.19 4.43
N ASN A 157 -28.03 1.55 3.26
CA ASN A 157 -28.75 2.80 3.00
C ASN A 157 -27.98 4.08 3.40
N GLY A 158 -26.64 4.03 3.53
CA GLY A 158 -25.82 5.19 3.90
C GLY A 158 -26.00 5.68 5.35
N GLY A 159 -26.49 4.83 6.26
CA GLY A 159 -26.61 5.17 7.69
C GLY A 159 -27.34 4.13 8.56
N GLY A 160 -27.52 2.91 8.07
CA GLY A 160 -28.13 1.78 8.78
C GLY A 160 -27.11 0.88 9.49
N GLU A 161 -27.40 -0.42 9.50
CA GLU A 161 -26.45 -1.46 9.95
C GLU A 161 -25.19 -1.45 9.06
N SER A 162 -24.05 -1.84 9.64
CA SER A 162 -22.78 -1.92 8.94
C SER A 162 -22.10 -3.27 9.16
N SER A 163 -21.30 -3.66 8.20
CA SER A 163 -20.39 -4.81 8.27
C SER A 163 -19.22 -4.52 7.33
N GLU A 164 -18.37 -5.50 7.08
CA GLU A 164 -17.15 -5.32 6.32
C GLU A 164 -16.96 -6.43 5.30
N ILE A 165 -16.35 -6.06 4.17
CA ILE A 165 -15.73 -7.04 3.28
C ILE A 165 -14.27 -7.22 3.67
N TYR A 166 -13.68 -8.35 3.31
CA TYR A 166 -12.23 -8.52 3.33
C TYR A 166 -11.67 -8.76 1.94
N VAL A 167 -10.76 -7.89 1.53
CA VAL A 167 -9.98 -8.02 0.29
C VAL A 167 -8.64 -8.65 0.66
N ARG A 168 -8.47 -9.92 0.29
CA ARG A 168 -7.23 -10.66 0.53
C ARG A 168 -6.15 -10.35 -0.51
N SER A 169 -4.91 -10.68 -0.16
CA SER A 169 -3.79 -10.71 -1.11
C SER A 169 -4.11 -11.54 -2.36
N GLY A 170 -3.84 -10.96 -3.53
CA GLY A 170 -4.14 -11.56 -4.83
C GLY A 170 -5.63 -11.56 -5.21
N SER A 171 -6.49 -10.84 -4.49
CA SER A 171 -7.89 -10.64 -4.88
C SER A 171 -7.97 -9.88 -6.21
N PRO A 172 -8.89 -10.24 -7.12
CA PRO A 172 -9.17 -9.47 -8.33
C PRO A 172 -9.66 -8.04 -8.07
N LEU A 173 -10.10 -7.73 -6.84
CA LEU A 173 -10.57 -6.41 -6.47
C LEU A 173 -9.44 -5.40 -6.24
N ILE A 174 -8.23 -5.85 -5.95
CA ILE A 174 -7.10 -4.95 -5.67
C ILE A 174 -6.85 -4.03 -6.88
N GLY A 175 -6.73 -2.73 -6.62
CA GLY A 175 -6.55 -1.71 -7.66
C GLY A 175 -7.87 -1.21 -8.28
N MET A 176 -9.01 -1.84 -7.99
CA MET A 176 -10.31 -1.35 -8.46
C MET A 176 -10.77 -0.14 -7.63
N PRO A 177 -11.30 0.92 -8.27
CA PRO A 177 -11.85 2.07 -7.55
C PRO A 177 -13.08 1.64 -6.75
N ILE A 178 -13.18 2.13 -5.50
CA ILE A 178 -14.35 1.92 -4.67
C ILE A 178 -15.42 2.91 -5.13
N THR A 179 -16.54 2.37 -5.63
CA THR A 179 -17.64 3.19 -6.14
C THR A 179 -18.30 4.01 -5.03
N GLN A 180 -18.74 5.22 -5.38
CA GLN A 180 -19.58 6.07 -4.52
C GLN A 180 -21.07 5.80 -4.69
N ALA A 181 -21.44 4.98 -5.68
CA ALA A 181 -22.80 4.55 -5.86
C ALA A 181 -23.21 3.56 -4.77
N ALA A 182 -24.50 3.49 -4.48
CA ALA A 182 -25.03 2.36 -3.75
C ALA A 182 -24.88 1.07 -4.56
N VAL A 183 -24.51 -0.01 -3.89
CA VAL A 183 -24.28 -1.32 -4.49
C VAL A 183 -25.07 -2.41 -3.79
N ASN A 184 -25.43 -3.47 -4.51
CA ASN A 184 -25.75 -4.76 -3.94
C ASN A 184 -24.46 -5.59 -3.93
N LEU A 185 -24.10 -6.11 -2.76
CA LEU A 185 -22.95 -7.00 -2.61
C LEU A 185 -23.43 -8.44 -2.59
N THR A 186 -22.76 -9.30 -3.35
CA THR A 186 -22.90 -10.75 -3.22
C THR A 186 -21.57 -11.33 -2.77
N GLY A 187 -21.54 -12.15 -1.73
CA GLY A 187 -20.29 -12.69 -1.23
C GLY A 187 -20.47 -13.82 -0.24
N ILE A 188 -19.37 -14.42 0.20
CA ILE A 188 -19.41 -15.55 1.11
C ILE A 188 -19.15 -15.05 2.53
N SER A 189 -20.04 -15.37 3.47
CA SER A 189 -19.80 -15.06 4.89
C SER A 189 -18.62 -15.88 5.41
N SER A 190 -17.66 -15.25 6.08
CA SER A 190 -16.53 -15.91 6.71
C SER A 190 -16.22 -15.30 8.06
N GLU A 191 -15.52 -16.04 8.91
CA GLU A 191 -14.97 -15.54 10.17
C GLU A 191 -13.43 -15.49 10.10
N PHE A 192 -12.83 -14.50 10.75
CA PHE A 192 -11.42 -14.50 11.09
C PHE A 192 -11.20 -13.84 12.47
N ASN A 193 -10.70 -14.61 13.43
CA ASN A 193 -10.41 -14.17 14.80
C ASN A 193 -11.59 -13.48 15.51
N GLY A 194 -12.81 -14.00 15.36
CA GLY A 194 -14.02 -13.44 15.99
C GLY A 194 -14.68 -12.32 15.20
N LEU A 195 -14.13 -11.93 14.05
CA LEU A 195 -14.70 -10.93 13.15
C LEU A 195 -15.35 -11.63 11.96
N TYR A 196 -16.65 -11.39 11.77
CA TYR A 196 -17.37 -11.84 10.60
C TYR A 196 -17.28 -10.82 9.48
N GLN A 197 -16.96 -11.30 8.29
CA GLN A 197 -16.67 -10.50 7.11
C GLN A 197 -17.23 -11.17 5.86
N LEU A 198 -17.53 -10.37 4.84
CA LEU A 198 -18.00 -10.85 3.55
C LEU A 198 -16.83 -10.97 2.57
N LEU A 199 -16.67 -12.14 1.97
CA LEU A 199 -15.65 -12.39 0.96
C LEU A 199 -16.26 -12.20 -0.43
N LEU A 200 -15.96 -11.08 -1.07
CA LEU A 200 -16.27 -10.84 -2.47
C LEU A 200 -15.28 -11.61 -3.35
N ARG A 201 -15.78 -12.24 -4.41
CA ARG A 201 -14.98 -13.11 -5.28
C ARG A 201 -14.31 -12.30 -6.39
N ASP A 202 -15.08 -11.48 -7.08
CA ASP A 202 -14.62 -10.65 -8.20
C ASP A 202 -15.55 -9.44 -8.40
N GLU A 203 -15.29 -8.63 -9.41
CA GLU A 203 -16.08 -7.43 -9.73
C GLU A 203 -17.59 -7.70 -9.94
N ASN A 204 -17.98 -8.91 -10.36
CA ASN A 204 -19.39 -9.25 -10.57
C ASN A 204 -20.18 -9.40 -9.27
N ASP A 205 -19.48 -9.43 -8.13
CA ASP A 205 -20.09 -9.44 -6.80
C ASP A 205 -20.46 -8.03 -6.31
N ILE A 206 -20.13 -6.98 -7.08
CA ILE A 206 -20.47 -5.59 -6.81
C ILE A 206 -21.44 -5.10 -7.89
N GLU A 207 -22.73 -5.20 -7.63
CA GLU A 207 -23.76 -4.69 -8.55
C GLU A 207 -24.11 -3.25 -8.20
N ILE A 208 -23.80 -2.29 -9.09
CA ILE A 208 -24.18 -0.90 -8.89
C ILE A 208 -25.70 -0.73 -9.06
N VAL A 209 -26.34 -0.20 -8.02
CA VAL A 209 -27.80 0.02 -7.95
C VAL A 209 -28.20 1.35 -8.59
N ASP A 210 -27.35 2.36 -8.47
CA ASP A 210 -27.67 3.69 -8.97
C ASP A 210 -27.62 3.75 -10.51
N ASP A 211 -28.67 4.29 -11.13
CA ASP A 211 -28.72 4.52 -12.58
C ASP A 211 -27.71 5.59 -13.04
N PHE A 212 -27.21 6.42 -12.12
CA PHE A 212 -26.27 7.50 -12.40
C PHE A 212 -25.20 7.56 -11.32
N TYR A 213 -23.93 7.43 -11.71
CA TYR A 213 -22.78 7.44 -10.81
C TYR A 213 -21.49 7.84 -11.54
N ILE A 214 -20.45 8.11 -10.74
CA ILE A 214 -19.09 8.41 -11.20
C ILE A 214 -18.35 7.08 -11.43
N THR A 215 -17.81 6.89 -12.63
CA THR A 215 -17.07 5.69 -13.05
C THR A 215 -15.56 5.83 -12.90
N GLU A 216 -15.05 7.07 -12.96
CA GLU A 216 -13.64 7.38 -12.69
C GLU A 216 -13.58 8.62 -11.80
N GLN A 217 -12.82 8.52 -10.71
CA GLN A 217 -12.65 9.57 -9.71
C GLN A 217 -11.95 10.81 -10.29
N LEU A 218 -11.92 11.91 -9.51
CA LEU A 218 -11.19 13.10 -9.94
C LEU A 218 -9.70 12.78 -10.10
N SER A 219 -9.16 13.27 -11.21
CA SER A 219 -7.73 13.36 -11.47
C SER A 219 -7.40 14.77 -11.94
N VAL A 220 -6.13 15.17 -11.77
CA VAL A 220 -5.60 16.43 -12.29
C VAL A 220 -4.46 16.18 -13.28
N SER A 221 -4.34 17.08 -14.24
CA SER A 221 -3.31 17.11 -15.28
C SER A 221 -2.98 18.56 -15.61
N ASP A 222 -1.99 18.80 -16.46
CA ASP A 222 -1.58 20.16 -16.88
C ASP A 222 -1.30 21.10 -15.70
N ILE A 223 -0.72 20.57 -14.61
CA ILE A 223 -0.45 21.35 -13.40
C ILE A 223 0.54 22.47 -13.72
N SER A 224 0.11 23.70 -13.43
CA SER A 224 0.87 24.93 -13.67
C SER A 224 0.81 25.85 -12.44
N THR A 225 1.55 26.95 -12.48
CA THR A 225 1.58 27.94 -11.40
C THR A 225 0.26 28.70 -11.24
N ASP A 226 -0.62 28.66 -12.24
CA ASP A 226 -1.87 29.42 -12.28
C ASP A 226 -3.11 28.52 -12.34
N GLY A 227 -2.95 27.20 -12.34
CA GLY A 227 -4.07 26.32 -12.64
C GLY A 227 -3.71 24.86 -12.94
N PHE A 228 -4.74 24.08 -13.24
CA PHE A 228 -4.65 22.67 -13.67
C PHE A 228 -5.96 22.25 -14.37
N THR A 229 -5.90 21.14 -15.11
CA THR A 229 -7.07 20.51 -15.73
C THR A 229 -7.59 19.37 -14.86
N VAL A 230 -8.85 19.45 -14.44
CA VAL A 230 -9.56 18.43 -13.66
C VAL A 230 -10.36 17.54 -14.59
N SER A 231 -10.30 16.22 -14.40
CA SER A 231 -11.05 15.24 -15.20
C SER A 231 -11.71 14.16 -14.35
N TRP A 232 -12.87 13.67 -14.78
CA TRP A 232 -13.60 12.53 -14.18
C TRP A 232 -14.55 11.92 -15.22
N LYS A 233 -15.14 10.75 -14.93
CA LYS A 233 -16.14 10.12 -15.81
C LYS A 233 -17.41 9.74 -15.09
N THR A 234 -18.50 9.71 -15.84
CA THR A 234 -19.80 9.21 -15.39
C THR A 234 -20.33 8.15 -16.34
N ASN A 235 -21.22 7.29 -15.83
CA ASN A 235 -21.83 6.22 -16.61
C ASN A 235 -22.84 6.71 -17.66
N VAL A 236 -23.42 7.90 -17.49
CA VAL A 236 -24.39 8.52 -18.43
C VAL A 236 -24.05 9.99 -18.69
N PRO A 237 -24.41 10.56 -19.87
CA PRO A 237 -24.11 11.95 -20.18
C PRO A 237 -24.70 12.94 -19.17
N ALA A 238 -23.85 13.80 -18.60
CA ALA A 238 -24.22 14.78 -17.59
C ALA A 238 -23.43 16.08 -17.72
N SER A 239 -23.83 17.11 -16.98
CA SER A 239 -23.08 18.36 -16.87
C SER A 239 -21.72 18.15 -16.19
N SER A 240 -20.77 19.03 -16.47
CA SER A 240 -19.43 19.02 -15.87
C SER A 240 -19.31 20.19 -14.92
N ASN A 241 -19.31 19.96 -13.61
CA ASN A 241 -19.21 21.04 -12.63
C ASN A 241 -18.25 20.66 -11.51
N VAL A 242 -17.59 21.66 -10.93
CA VAL A 242 -16.62 21.49 -9.84
C VAL A 242 -16.86 22.56 -8.78
N ARG A 243 -17.00 22.15 -7.52
CA ARG A 243 -16.84 23.02 -6.36
C ARG A 243 -15.35 23.12 -6.03
N ILE A 244 -14.88 24.33 -5.71
CA ILE A 244 -13.48 24.61 -5.46
C ILE A 244 -13.31 25.63 -4.33
N GLY A 245 -12.30 25.44 -3.48
CA GLY A 245 -11.87 26.46 -2.53
C GLY A 245 -10.58 26.11 -1.80
N THR A 246 -10.00 27.07 -1.09
CA THR A 246 -8.79 26.86 -0.26
C THR A 246 -9.13 26.36 1.14
N THR A 247 -10.40 26.09 1.41
CA THR A 247 -10.91 25.47 2.64
C THR A 247 -11.90 24.36 2.26
N PRO A 248 -12.14 23.38 3.15
CA PRO A 248 -13.08 22.28 2.89
C PRO A 248 -14.51 22.73 2.52
N ASP A 249 -14.91 23.94 2.89
CA ASP A 249 -16.24 24.50 2.58
C ASP A 249 -16.43 24.84 1.09
N MET A 250 -15.37 24.92 0.29
CA MET A 250 -15.38 25.12 -1.17
C MET A 250 -16.40 26.16 -1.68
N THR A 251 -16.19 27.44 -1.32
CA THR A 251 -17.15 28.52 -1.64
C THR A 251 -17.26 28.90 -3.13
N GLY A 252 -16.35 28.39 -3.98
CA GLY A 252 -16.35 28.63 -5.42
C GLY A 252 -17.00 27.48 -6.20
N GLU A 253 -17.56 27.80 -7.37
CA GLU A 253 -18.18 26.81 -8.26
C GLU A 253 -17.89 27.17 -9.71
N ILE A 254 -17.50 26.17 -10.50
CA ILE A 254 -17.29 26.25 -11.94
C ILE A 254 -18.29 25.30 -12.60
N THR A 255 -19.14 25.82 -13.48
CA THR A 255 -20.21 25.04 -14.11
C THR A 255 -20.07 25.02 -15.62
N ASN A 256 -20.32 23.84 -16.20
CA ASN A 256 -20.39 23.64 -17.64
C ASN A 256 -21.57 22.71 -17.96
N SER A 257 -22.60 23.29 -18.58
CA SER A 257 -23.85 22.60 -18.88
C SER A 257 -23.78 21.64 -20.07
N ASN A 258 -22.62 21.53 -20.74
CA ASN A 258 -22.45 20.54 -21.80
C ASN A 258 -22.57 19.12 -21.24
N SER A 259 -23.41 18.32 -21.88
CA SER A 259 -23.65 16.93 -21.50
C SER A 259 -22.60 16.01 -22.12
N THR A 260 -21.84 15.29 -21.30
CA THR A 260 -20.79 14.35 -21.67
C THR A 260 -20.65 13.26 -20.61
N THR A 261 -20.04 12.13 -20.94
CA THR A 261 -19.60 11.11 -19.96
C THR A 261 -18.12 11.27 -19.58
N ASN A 262 -17.34 11.97 -20.41
CA ASN A 262 -15.94 12.30 -20.15
C ASN A 262 -15.89 13.79 -19.83
N HIS A 263 -15.74 14.10 -18.54
CA HIS A 263 -15.76 15.46 -18.04
C HIS A 263 -14.35 16.01 -17.92
N SER A 264 -14.19 17.28 -18.29
CA SER A 264 -12.92 17.97 -18.15
C SER A 264 -13.17 19.47 -17.97
N ILE A 265 -12.48 20.07 -17.00
CA ILE A 265 -12.53 21.51 -16.73
C ILE A 265 -11.10 21.99 -16.46
N SER A 266 -10.60 22.90 -17.32
CA SER A 266 -9.39 23.66 -17.04
C SER A 266 -9.72 24.83 -16.10
N ILE A 267 -9.00 24.89 -14.99
CA ILE A 267 -9.13 25.93 -13.97
C ILE A 267 -7.88 26.79 -14.03
N GLU A 268 -8.06 28.10 -14.19
CA GLU A 268 -6.99 29.11 -14.32
C GLU A 268 -7.20 30.23 -13.28
N GLY A 269 -6.21 31.12 -13.12
CA GLY A 269 -6.27 32.24 -12.17
C GLY A 269 -6.05 31.84 -10.71
N LEU A 270 -5.46 30.67 -10.46
CA LEU A 270 -5.12 30.17 -9.12
C LEU A 270 -3.76 30.73 -8.65
N ALA A 271 -3.55 30.76 -7.34
CA ALA A 271 -2.26 31.17 -6.78
C ALA A 271 -1.23 30.03 -6.90
N PRO A 272 0.06 30.32 -7.16
CA PRO A 272 1.11 29.31 -7.16
C PRO A 272 1.34 28.72 -5.77
N ALA A 273 1.83 27.48 -5.73
CA ALA A 273 2.12 26.71 -4.52
C ALA A 273 0.99 26.80 -3.48
N ASN A 274 -0.25 26.62 -3.94
CA ASN A 274 -1.44 26.72 -3.11
C ASN A 274 -2.35 25.51 -3.31
N PHE A 275 -3.06 25.15 -2.23
CA PHE A 275 -3.88 23.95 -2.20
C PHE A 275 -5.36 24.28 -2.34
N TYR A 276 -6.06 23.44 -3.10
CA TYR A 276 -7.47 23.63 -3.43
C TYR A 276 -8.23 22.33 -3.20
N TYR A 277 -9.23 22.39 -2.31
CA TYR A 277 -10.23 21.35 -2.14
C TYR A 277 -11.17 21.39 -3.33
N LEU A 278 -11.37 20.25 -3.96
CA LEU A 278 -12.23 20.07 -5.13
C LEU A 278 -13.25 18.96 -4.89
N GLN A 279 -14.45 19.19 -5.39
CA GLN A 279 -15.50 18.17 -5.52
C GLN A 279 -16.18 18.33 -6.88
N ALA A 280 -16.06 17.32 -7.74
CA ALA A 280 -16.85 17.29 -8.95
C ALA A 280 -18.31 16.96 -8.63
N PHE A 281 -19.22 17.54 -9.40
CA PHE A 281 -20.60 17.09 -9.41
C PHE A 281 -21.17 17.18 -10.82
N SER A 282 -21.98 16.18 -11.15
CA SER A 282 -22.56 16.02 -12.47
C SER A 282 -24.06 15.85 -12.33
N ASP A 283 -24.82 16.62 -13.12
CA ASP A 283 -26.28 16.58 -13.18
C ASP A 283 -26.72 16.12 -14.58
N ASN A 284 -27.51 15.04 -14.63
CA ASN A 284 -28.05 14.44 -15.86
C ASN A 284 -29.47 14.93 -16.22
N GLY A 285 -30.02 15.89 -15.46
CA GLY A 285 -31.37 16.44 -15.56
C GLY A 285 -32.42 15.72 -14.70
N ILE A 286 -32.06 14.62 -14.04
CA ILE A 286 -32.93 13.83 -13.15
C ILE A 286 -32.38 13.82 -11.73
N SER A 287 -31.08 13.53 -11.59
CA SER A 287 -30.37 13.48 -10.31
C SER A 287 -28.95 14.05 -10.46
N THR A 288 -28.29 14.26 -9.33
CA THR A 288 -26.91 14.76 -9.26
C THR A 288 -26.05 13.76 -8.52
N VAL A 289 -24.87 13.48 -9.06
CA VAL A 289 -23.82 12.70 -8.38
C VAL A 289 -22.70 13.64 -7.99
N ASN A 290 -22.07 13.37 -6.84
CA ASN A 290 -20.93 14.12 -6.34
C ASN A 290 -19.76 13.16 -6.20
N SER A 291 -18.55 13.67 -6.36
CA SER A 291 -17.34 12.96 -5.99
C SER A 291 -17.05 13.09 -4.50
N THR A 292 -16.05 12.34 -4.02
CA THR A 292 -15.34 12.70 -2.80
C THR A 292 -14.65 14.04 -2.95
N VAL A 293 -14.39 14.69 -1.82
CA VAL A 293 -13.56 15.89 -1.78
C VAL A 293 -12.10 15.44 -1.82
N LYS A 294 -11.31 15.99 -2.73
CA LYS A 294 -9.86 15.76 -2.82
C LYS A 294 -9.11 17.08 -2.80
N LEU A 295 -7.88 17.05 -2.30
CA LEU A 295 -6.99 18.21 -2.23
C LEU A 295 -5.96 18.15 -3.35
N PHE A 296 -5.82 19.23 -4.12
CA PHE A 296 -4.85 19.33 -5.22
C PHE A 296 -3.97 20.57 -5.07
N SER A 297 -2.77 20.52 -5.65
CA SER A 297 -1.81 21.62 -5.64
C SER A 297 -1.65 22.26 -7.02
N THR A 298 -1.50 23.59 -7.05
CA THR A 298 -0.85 24.28 -8.17
C THR A 298 0.67 24.10 -8.09
N ALA A 299 1.36 24.28 -9.22
CA ALA A 299 2.82 24.27 -9.24
C ALA A 299 3.39 25.48 -8.47
N SER A 300 4.60 25.33 -7.93
CA SER A 300 5.31 26.44 -7.31
C SER A 300 6.07 27.29 -8.35
N GLN A 301 6.53 28.47 -7.93
CA GLN A 301 7.46 29.29 -8.72
C GLN A 301 8.93 28.98 -8.39
N SER A 302 9.16 28.02 -7.49
CA SER A 302 10.50 27.56 -7.12
C SER A 302 11.25 27.02 -8.34
N THR A 303 12.57 26.93 -8.24
CA THR A 303 13.43 26.42 -9.31
C THR A 303 13.14 24.96 -9.66
N GLY A 304 12.59 24.19 -8.70
CA GLY A 304 12.38 22.76 -8.84
C GLY A 304 13.68 21.96 -8.85
N GLU A 305 14.76 22.50 -8.29
CA GLU A 305 16.05 21.83 -8.26
C GLU A 305 15.97 20.54 -7.41
N ILE A 306 16.32 19.42 -8.03
CA ILE A 306 16.42 18.11 -7.37
C ILE A 306 17.90 17.72 -7.28
N ARG A 307 18.40 17.51 -6.05
CA ARG A 307 19.77 17.07 -5.78
C ARG A 307 19.77 15.72 -5.10
N VAL A 308 20.36 14.73 -5.76
CA VAL A 308 20.52 13.37 -5.23
C VAL A 308 21.88 13.21 -4.57
N TYR A 309 21.91 12.60 -3.40
CA TYR A 309 23.13 12.28 -2.67
C TYR A 309 23.16 10.80 -2.31
N PHE A 310 24.33 10.21 -2.46
CA PHE A 310 24.68 8.93 -1.87
C PHE A 310 25.80 9.16 -0.86
N ASN A 311 25.96 8.22 0.06
CA ASN A 311 27.07 8.25 1.02
C ASN A 311 28.24 7.36 0.59
N HIS A 312 28.14 6.70 -0.57
CA HIS A 312 29.19 5.86 -1.15
C HIS A 312 29.39 6.17 -2.64
N PRO A 313 30.55 5.81 -3.22
CA PRO A 313 30.79 5.92 -4.66
C PRO A 313 29.78 5.11 -5.50
N VAL A 314 29.35 5.72 -6.60
CA VAL A 314 28.50 5.12 -7.65
C VAL A 314 29.33 4.66 -8.86
N ASP A 315 28.74 3.88 -9.76
CA ASP A 315 29.36 3.52 -11.04
C ASP A 315 28.99 4.51 -12.14
N ASN A 316 29.86 5.50 -12.32
CA ASN A 316 29.71 6.52 -13.37
C ASN A 316 29.76 5.95 -14.80
N GLY A 317 30.10 4.66 -14.99
CA GLY A 317 30.04 3.99 -16.29
C GLY A 317 28.62 3.91 -16.87
N PHE A 318 27.61 3.99 -16.01
CA PHE A 318 26.19 4.00 -16.37
C PHE A 318 25.60 5.41 -16.51
N SER A 319 26.40 6.46 -16.30
CA SER A 319 25.94 7.84 -16.42
C SER A 319 25.58 8.21 -17.86
N ASN A 320 24.43 8.85 -18.05
CA ASN A 320 24.03 9.49 -19.30
C ASN A 320 24.52 10.96 -19.44
N GLY A 321 25.36 11.42 -18.51
CA GLY A 321 25.77 12.82 -18.36
C GLY A 321 25.29 13.47 -17.05
N SER A 322 24.38 12.79 -16.34
CA SER A 322 23.86 13.18 -15.03
C SER A 322 24.64 12.50 -13.90
N TYR A 323 24.82 13.20 -12.77
CA TYR A 323 25.64 12.74 -11.66
C TYR A 323 25.01 13.10 -10.30
N PRO A 324 25.22 12.27 -9.26
CA PRO A 324 24.85 12.65 -7.90
C PRO A 324 25.61 13.91 -7.45
N SER A 325 24.96 14.73 -6.61
CA SER A 325 25.56 15.94 -6.03
C SER A 325 26.74 15.63 -5.12
N ASN A 326 26.70 14.51 -4.40
CA ASN A 326 27.86 13.94 -3.73
C ASN A 326 27.68 12.44 -3.44
N ILE A 327 28.81 11.80 -3.11
CA ILE A 327 28.97 10.35 -2.93
C ILE A 327 29.81 10.02 -1.69
N THR A 328 29.83 10.91 -0.69
CA THR A 328 30.62 10.72 0.53
C THR A 328 29.84 11.09 1.79
N PRO A 329 30.09 10.40 2.92
CA PRO A 329 29.39 10.67 4.18
C PRO A 329 29.53 12.12 4.65
N ALA A 330 30.77 12.63 4.63
CA ALA A 330 31.08 13.97 5.12
C ALA A 330 30.42 15.06 4.29
N ALA A 331 30.32 14.88 2.97
CA ALA A 331 29.69 15.86 2.11
C ALA A 331 28.16 15.83 2.22
N LEU A 332 27.55 14.65 2.37
CA LEU A 332 26.11 14.54 2.62
C LEU A 332 25.74 15.27 3.92
N GLU A 333 26.43 14.97 5.02
CA GLU A 333 26.20 15.66 6.29
C GLU A 333 26.42 17.17 6.18
N GLN A 334 27.49 17.60 5.50
CA GLN A 334 27.76 19.02 5.28
C GLN A 334 26.67 19.69 4.42
N ALA A 335 26.08 18.99 3.45
CA ALA A 335 24.98 19.51 2.66
C ALA A 335 23.73 19.78 3.52
N ILE A 336 23.40 18.85 4.44
CA ILE A 336 22.32 19.04 5.44
C ILE A 336 22.61 20.29 6.29
N ILE A 337 23.81 20.36 6.88
CA ILE A 337 24.24 21.50 7.72
C ILE A 337 24.19 22.82 6.93
N ASN A 338 24.56 22.82 5.65
CA ASN A 338 24.52 24.01 4.81
C ASN A 338 23.09 24.49 4.54
N ARG A 339 22.10 23.60 4.46
CA ARG A 339 20.69 23.98 4.34
C ARG A 339 20.14 24.51 5.67
N ILE A 340 20.44 23.85 6.79
CA ILE A 340 20.08 24.33 8.13
C ILE A 340 20.64 25.74 8.39
N ASN A 341 21.92 25.98 8.06
CA ASN A 341 22.55 27.29 8.25
C ASN A 341 22.02 28.38 7.29
N ALA A 342 21.41 27.98 6.18
CA ALA A 342 20.82 28.91 5.22
C ALA A 342 19.38 29.30 5.59
N ALA A 343 18.73 28.54 6.49
CA ALA A 343 17.36 28.79 6.91
C ALA A 343 17.19 30.19 7.51
N THR A 344 16.07 30.83 7.18
CA THR A 344 15.78 32.22 7.56
C THR A 344 14.52 32.37 8.39
N THR A 345 13.58 31.43 8.29
CA THR A 345 12.25 31.51 8.90
C THR A 345 11.93 30.27 9.75
N SER A 346 12.06 29.06 9.18
CA SER A 346 11.66 27.83 9.87
C SER A 346 12.47 26.61 9.44
N ILE A 347 12.61 25.67 10.38
CA ILE A 347 13.09 24.31 10.16
C ILE A 347 12.18 23.36 10.91
N ASP A 348 11.53 22.47 10.17
CA ASP A 348 10.78 21.35 10.73
C ASP A 348 11.52 20.06 10.38
N CYS A 349 11.69 19.16 11.34
CA CYS A 349 12.36 17.89 11.09
C CYS A 349 11.72 16.75 11.85
N ALA A 350 11.48 15.66 11.15
CA ALA A 350 10.98 14.40 11.70
C ALA A 350 12.04 13.33 11.38
N LEU A 351 12.77 12.90 12.41
CA LEU A 351 13.95 12.06 12.29
C LEU A 351 13.88 10.88 13.26
N TYR A 352 13.76 9.66 12.72
CA TYR A 352 13.65 8.42 13.48
C TYR A 352 14.77 8.23 14.51
N ASN A 353 16.03 8.48 14.13
CA ASN A 353 17.17 8.34 15.02
C ASN A 353 18.27 9.35 14.72
N ILE A 354 18.81 9.97 15.77
CA ILE A 354 19.91 10.93 15.66
C ILE A 354 21.03 10.71 16.71
N ASN A 355 22.28 10.64 16.25
CA ASN A 355 23.46 10.80 17.11
C ASN A 355 24.52 11.76 16.54
N ARG A 356 24.20 12.50 15.47
CA ARG A 356 25.07 13.54 14.92
C ARG A 356 24.94 14.87 15.68
N GLU A 357 25.82 15.10 16.63
CA GLU A 357 25.91 16.35 17.40
C GLU A 357 26.10 17.59 16.51
N SER A 358 26.82 17.46 15.40
CA SER A 358 27.05 18.52 14.40
C SER A 358 25.75 19.06 13.81
N ILE A 359 24.78 18.18 13.51
CA ILE A 359 23.47 18.55 12.98
C ILE A 359 22.65 19.25 14.07
N VAL A 360 22.59 18.69 15.28
CA VAL A 360 21.88 19.31 16.41
C VAL A 360 22.47 20.66 16.79
N GLN A 361 23.80 20.83 16.67
CA GLN A 361 24.47 22.11 16.89
C GLN A 361 24.10 23.13 15.81
N ALA A 362 23.99 22.72 14.54
CA ALA A 362 23.54 23.61 13.46
C ALA A 362 22.09 24.06 13.69
N LEU A 363 21.19 23.13 14.06
CA LEU A 363 19.80 23.45 14.43
C LEU A 363 19.73 24.41 15.62
N SER A 364 20.56 24.16 16.65
CA SER A 364 20.65 25.02 17.83
C SER A 364 21.12 26.44 17.47
N ASN A 365 22.08 26.55 16.54
CA ASN A 365 22.54 27.85 16.04
C ASN A 365 21.46 28.57 15.26
N ALA A 366 20.74 27.88 14.37
CA ALA A 366 19.60 28.44 13.65
C ALA A 366 18.53 28.97 14.61
N HIS A 367 18.16 28.17 15.62
CA HIS A 367 17.22 28.57 16.67
C HIS A 367 17.68 29.82 17.42
N ASN A 368 18.94 29.86 17.84
CA ASN A 368 19.51 31.01 18.53
C ASN A 368 19.59 32.27 17.64
N ASN A 369 19.59 32.10 16.31
CA ASN A 369 19.52 33.20 15.34
C ASN A 369 18.08 33.63 15.01
N GLY A 370 17.07 33.04 15.66
CA GLY A 370 15.66 33.42 15.52
C GLY A 370 14.87 32.58 14.52
N VAL A 371 15.45 31.53 13.94
CA VAL A 371 14.72 30.56 13.12
C VAL A 371 13.83 29.70 14.01
N THR A 372 12.58 29.48 13.62
CA THR A 372 11.72 28.53 14.34
C THR A 372 12.20 27.12 14.05
N VAL A 373 12.54 26.34 15.08
CA VAL A 373 12.97 24.95 14.92
C VAL A 373 11.97 24.05 15.64
N ARG A 374 11.33 23.14 14.90
CA ARG A 374 10.44 22.09 15.42
C ARG A 374 11.05 20.73 15.11
N TYR A 375 11.08 19.84 16.12
CA TYR A 375 11.74 18.54 16.00
C TYR A 375 10.83 17.43 16.51
N ILE A 376 10.61 16.41 15.68
CA ILE A 376 9.95 15.16 16.08
C ILE A 376 10.98 14.02 16.03
N SER A 377 11.11 13.29 17.15
CA SER A 377 11.94 12.08 17.26
C SER A 377 11.07 10.84 17.43
N ASP A 378 11.61 9.67 17.13
CA ASP A 378 10.98 8.43 17.59
C ASP A 378 11.19 8.26 19.11
N ASP A 379 10.30 7.53 19.79
CA ASP A 379 10.41 7.26 21.24
C ASP A 379 11.19 5.97 21.56
N GLN A 380 11.39 5.08 20.58
CA GLN A 380 12.10 3.82 20.80
C GLN A 380 13.62 3.90 20.57
N THR A 381 14.10 4.95 19.90
CA THR A 381 15.53 5.11 19.60
C THR A 381 16.24 5.99 20.63
N ASN A 382 17.56 5.79 20.78
CA ASN A 382 18.33 6.49 21.82
C ASN A 382 18.38 8.01 21.62
N ASN A 383 18.34 8.48 20.37
CA ASN A 383 18.44 9.91 20.02
C ASN A 383 19.54 10.66 20.79
N ASP A 384 20.73 10.03 20.90
CA ASP A 384 21.80 10.44 21.84
C ASP A 384 22.15 11.93 21.73
N ALA A 385 22.11 12.49 20.51
CA ALA A 385 22.46 13.89 20.26
C ALA A 385 21.42 14.91 20.77
N LEU A 386 20.23 14.48 21.20
CA LEU A 386 19.19 15.37 21.77
C LEU A 386 19.29 15.50 23.30
N SER A 387 20.17 14.73 23.96
CA SER A 387 20.17 14.62 25.42
C SER A 387 21.24 15.46 26.13
N ASN A 388 22.39 15.70 25.50
CA ASN A 388 23.53 16.36 26.16
C ASN A 388 24.45 17.15 25.19
N PRO A 389 24.34 18.50 25.12
CA PRO A 389 23.35 19.31 25.82
C PRO A 389 21.96 19.10 25.22
N THR A 390 20.93 19.23 26.06
CA THR A 390 19.55 19.34 25.57
C THR A 390 19.45 20.53 24.61
N PRO A 391 18.83 20.37 23.42
CA PRO A 391 18.69 21.45 22.45
C PRO A 391 17.82 22.59 23.01
N PRO A 392 18.01 23.84 22.53
CA PRO A 392 17.25 25.00 22.99
C PRO A 392 15.84 25.09 22.37
N PHE A 393 15.53 24.23 21.40
CA PHE A 393 14.25 24.18 20.68
C PHE A 393 13.38 23.00 21.17
N PRO A 394 12.05 23.04 20.96
CA PRO A 394 11.17 21.97 21.38
C PRO A 394 11.41 20.68 20.57
N VAL A 395 11.39 19.56 21.29
CA VAL A 395 11.46 18.21 20.75
C VAL A 395 10.20 17.47 21.22
N LEU A 396 9.46 16.88 20.28
CA LEU A 396 8.35 15.97 20.55
C LEU A 396 8.81 14.54 20.23
N ALA A 397 8.71 13.63 21.19
CA ALA A 397 8.86 12.22 20.91
C ALA A 397 7.53 11.69 20.33
N GLY A 398 7.61 10.78 19.36
CA GLY A 398 6.48 10.06 18.80
C GLY A 398 5.78 9.15 19.80
N ASN A 399 4.94 8.25 19.30
CA ASN A 399 4.20 7.34 20.16
C ASN A 399 5.12 6.39 20.93
N ALA A 400 4.76 6.14 22.20
CA ALA A 400 5.49 5.20 23.03
C ALA A 400 5.27 3.77 22.53
N GLY A 401 6.32 3.15 22.00
CA GLY A 401 6.21 1.81 21.46
C GLY A 401 5.86 1.83 19.97
N ASP A 402 4.75 1.18 19.62
CA ASP A 402 4.24 1.01 18.25
C ASP A 402 2.99 1.88 18.09
N PRO A 403 2.80 2.62 16.97
CA PRO A 403 3.62 2.69 15.77
C PRO A 403 4.92 3.52 15.90
N LEU A 404 5.90 3.28 15.01
CA LEU A 404 7.15 4.06 14.94
C LEU A 404 6.96 5.38 14.20
N MET A 405 7.58 6.46 14.68
CA MET A 405 7.81 7.65 13.87
C MET A 405 9.05 7.43 13.01
N HIS A 406 8.88 6.79 11.85
CA HIS A 406 9.98 6.31 11.03
C HIS A 406 10.36 7.28 9.90
N ASN A 407 9.99 8.56 10.01
CA ASN A 407 10.39 9.59 9.05
C ASN A 407 11.88 9.97 9.14
N LYS A 408 12.43 10.47 8.03
CA LYS A 408 13.80 11.03 7.93
C LYS A 408 13.83 12.26 7.03
N PHE A 409 13.04 13.27 7.40
CA PHE A 409 12.95 14.49 6.58
C PHE A 409 13.25 15.78 7.34
N PHE A 410 13.68 16.77 6.57
CA PHE A 410 13.75 18.18 6.96
C PHE A 410 12.93 19.02 5.98
N ILE A 411 12.28 20.04 6.50
CA ILE A 411 11.58 21.08 5.76
C ILE A 411 12.22 22.40 6.16
N ILE A 412 12.82 23.09 5.20
CA ILE A 412 13.50 24.37 5.40
C ILE A 412 12.65 25.45 4.74
N ASP A 413 12.31 26.52 5.48
CA ASP A 413 11.62 27.71 4.99
C ASP A 413 10.43 27.40 4.08
N ALA A 414 9.51 26.52 4.51
CA ALA A 414 8.41 25.98 3.69
C ALA A 414 7.54 27.05 2.99
N ASP A 415 7.44 28.23 3.57
CA ASP A 415 6.65 29.34 3.04
C ASP A 415 7.46 30.25 2.08
N SER A 416 8.76 30.02 1.90
CA SER A 416 9.62 30.74 0.96
C SER A 416 9.53 30.18 -0.45
N GLU A 417 9.40 31.05 -1.46
CA GLU A 417 9.44 30.66 -2.88
C GLU A 417 10.85 30.20 -3.30
N ASP A 418 11.87 30.92 -2.85
CA ASP A 418 13.27 30.76 -3.27
C ASP A 418 14.07 29.79 -2.38
N ASP A 419 13.67 29.67 -1.11
CA ASP A 419 14.47 28.97 -0.08
C ASP A 419 13.74 27.78 0.56
N SER A 420 12.58 27.38 0.02
CA SER A 420 11.88 26.16 0.47
C SER A 420 12.62 24.90 0.03
N TRP A 421 13.01 24.05 0.98
CA TRP A 421 13.65 22.76 0.70
C TRP A 421 13.00 21.63 1.48
N VAL A 422 12.73 20.53 0.79
CA VAL A 422 12.48 19.21 1.40
C VAL A 422 13.73 18.38 1.26
N ILE A 423 14.20 17.81 2.35
CA ILE A 423 15.36 16.90 2.40
C ILE A 423 14.85 15.59 2.97
N MET A 424 14.85 14.51 2.20
CA MET A 424 14.29 13.22 2.63
C MET A 424 15.06 12.04 2.02
N GLY A 425 14.82 10.83 2.52
CA GLY A 425 15.42 9.60 2.01
C GLY A 425 15.48 8.48 3.05
N SER A 426 16.41 7.54 2.85
CA SER A 426 16.53 6.34 3.69
C SER A 426 17.37 6.54 4.96
N THR A 427 18.08 7.66 5.05
CA THR A 427 19.23 7.81 5.95
C THR A 427 18.82 8.25 7.35
N ASN A 428 19.08 7.45 8.39
CA ASN A 428 19.03 7.97 9.76
C ASN A 428 20.20 8.92 10.01
N MET A 429 20.00 9.92 10.88
CA MET A 429 21.04 10.89 11.24
C MET A 429 21.99 10.30 12.30
N THR A 430 22.53 9.12 12.03
CA THR A 430 23.49 8.41 12.88
C THR A 430 24.84 8.25 12.20
N THR A 431 25.91 8.08 12.98
CA THR A 431 27.24 7.81 12.44
C THR A 431 27.27 6.58 11.53
N GLY A 432 26.63 5.47 11.93
CA GLY A 432 26.60 4.23 11.14
C GLY A 432 25.88 4.40 9.81
N ASN A 433 24.66 4.95 9.81
CA ASN A 433 23.92 5.14 8.55
C ASN A 433 24.55 6.18 7.62
N LEU A 434 25.20 7.21 8.15
CA LEU A 434 25.89 8.18 7.30
C LEU A 434 27.22 7.62 6.77
N ALA A 435 28.00 6.92 7.59
CA ALA A 435 29.38 6.56 7.26
C ALA A 435 29.55 5.15 6.69
N ASP A 436 28.74 4.20 7.13
CA ASP A 436 28.94 2.78 6.88
C ASP A 436 27.85 2.22 5.96
N ASP A 437 26.57 2.28 6.34
CA ASP A 437 25.48 1.63 5.57
C ASP A 437 25.17 2.35 4.25
N TYR A 438 24.83 1.63 3.19
CA TYR A 438 24.44 2.23 1.91
C TYR A 438 23.10 2.96 2.04
N ASN A 439 23.09 4.26 1.73
CA ASN A 439 21.96 5.14 1.95
C ASN A 439 21.85 6.22 0.88
N ASN A 440 20.64 6.76 0.73
CA ASN A 440 20.35 7.84 -0.21
C ASN A 440 19.58 8.99 0.48
N MET A 441 19.75 10.19 -0.06
CA MET A 441 18.96 11.37 0.28
C MET A 441 18.70 12.20 -0.98
N VAL A 442 17.51 12.78 -1.06
CA VAL A 442 17.09 13.72 -2.10
C VAL A 442 16.76 15.06 -1.47
N PHE A 443 17.27 16.15 -2.05
CA PHE A 443 17.01 17.52 -1.64
C PHE A 443 16.25 18.19 -2.77
N ILE A 444 15.02 18.64 -2.51
CA ILE A 444 14.12 19.20 -3.51
C ILE A 444 13.78 20.63 -3.12
N GLN A 445 14.04 21.57 -4.02
CA GLN A 445 13.69 22.98 -3.85
C GLN A 445 12.32 23.25 -4.48
N ASP A 446 11.26 23.07 -3.70
CA ASP A 446 9.89 23.31 -4.14
C ASP A 446 8.97 23.72 -2.99
N GLN A 447 8.34 24.88 -3.13
CA GLN A 447 7.47 25.45 -2.10
C GLN A 447 6.18 24.65 -1.91
N ALA A 448 5.61 24.10 -2.99
CA ALA A 448 4.36 23.35 -2.91
C ALA A 448 4.57 22.03 -2.15
N LEU A 449 5.64 21.30 -2.51
CA LEU A 449 6.05 20.08 -1.82
C LEU A 449 6.41 20.35 -0.35
N ALA A 450 7.16 21.43 -0.08
CA ALA A 450 7.52 21.81 1.29
C ALA A 450 6.28 22.11 2.17
N LYS A 451 5.25 22.76 1.60
CA LYS A 451 3.98 22.97 2.30
C LYS A 451 3.21 21.68 2.57
N ALA A 452 3.28 20.70 1.66
CA ALA A 452 2.64 19.41 1.87
C ALA A 452 3.33 18.61 2.98
N TYR A 453 4.67 18.55 2.97
CA TYR A 453 5.43 17.96 4.08
C TYR A 453 5.19 18.70 5.41
N LYS A 454 5.01 20.02 5.39
CA LYS A 454 4.67 20.80 6.58
C LYS A 454 3.28 20.42 7.12
N MET A 455 2.31 20.18 6.24
CA MET A 455 0.97 19.72 6.63
C MET A 455 1.02 18.35 7.33
N GLU A 456 1.73 17.38 6.75
CA GLU A 456 2.00 16.08 7.38
C GLU A 456 2.72 16.24 8.74
N PHE A 457 3.77 17.06 8.80
CA PHE A 457 4.49 17.33 10.04
C PHE A 457 3.55 17.89 11.12
N GLU A 458 2.60 18.74 10.74
CA GLU A 458 1.67 19.40 11.65
C GLU A 458 0.59 18.48 12.21
N GLU A 459 0.29 17.35 11.57
CA GLU A 459 -0.51 16.29 12.18
C GLU A 459 0.21 15.65 13.35
N MET A 460 1.47 15.28 13.17
CA MET A 460 2.32 14.73 14.23
C MET A 460 2.62 15.77 15.31
N TRP A 461 2.80 17.04 14.94
CA TRP A 461 3.09 18.13 15.87
C TRP A 461 1.85 18.65 16.63
N GLY A 462 0.66 18.51 16.04
CA GLY A 462 -0.63 18.88 16.61
C GLY A 462 -1.01 20.38 16.54
N THR A 463 -0.17 21.24 15.96
CA THR A 463 -0.48 22.67 15.67
C THR A 463 0.36 23.22 14.53
N ASP A 464 -0.01 24.41 14.03
CA ASP A 464 0.81 25.25 13.14
C ASP A 464 1.83 26.14 13.90
N GLY A 465 1.86 26.03 15.23
CA GLY A 465 2.64 26.89 16.10
C GLY A 465 4.05 26.36 16.41
N PRO A 466 4.91 27.18 17.02
CA PRO A 466 6.28 26.80 17.38
C PRO A 466 6.37 25.82 18.56
N GLN A 467 5.26 25.40 19.17
CA GLN A 467 5.21 24.45 20.28
C GLN A 467 4.25 23.32 19.92
N PRO A 468 4.51 22.07 20.37
CA PRO A 468 3.64 20.95 20.02
C PRO A 468 2.27 21.07 20.71
N GLY A 469 1.22 20.73 19.99
CA GLY A 469 -0.14 20.64 20.50
C GLY A 469 -0.43 19.26 21.05
N ILE A 470 0.14 18.91 22.20
CA ILE A 470 0.14 17.55 22.79
C ILE A 470 -1.23 16.85 22.92
N PHE A 471 -2.34 17.56 22.76
CA PHE A 471 -3.70 16.99 22.80
C PHE A 471 -4.30 16.73 21.40
N ASN A 472 -3.60 17.12 20.35
CA ASN A 472 -4.04 17.03 18.95
C ASN A 472 -3.02 16.29 18.07
N VAL A 473 -1.96 15.75 18.66
CA VAL A 473 -0.93 14.99 17.92
C VAL A 473 -1.55 13.72 17.34
N ARG A 474 -1.14 13.37 16.13
CA ARG A 474 -1.58 12.18 15.41
C ARG A 474 -0.37 11.48 14.81
N PHE A 475 -0.22 10.20 15.11
CA PHE A 475 0.86 9.35 14.63
C PHE A 475 0.25 8.01 14.19
N GLY A 476 0.86 7.37 13.21
CA GLY A 476 0.37 6.13 12.61
C GLY A 476 -1.09 6.22 12.19
N GLU A 477 -1.91 5.26 12.64
CA GLU A 477 -3.31 5.10 12.24
C GLU A 477 -4.23 6.29 12.59
N ASP A 478 -3.80 7.18 13.50
CA ASP A 478 -4.56 8.38 13.86
C ASP A 478 -4.44 9.51 12.82
N LYS A 479 -3.51 9.40 11.86
CA LYS A 479 -3.32 10.37 10.77
C LYS A 479 -4.41 10.26 9.70
N SER A 480 -4.45 11.23 8.80
CA SER A 480 -5.42 11.28 7.70
C SER A 480 -4.76 11.61 6.37
N ASP A 481 -5.25 11.03 5.26
CA ASP A 481 -4.89 11.46 3.91
C ASP A 481 -5.44 12.88 3.69
N ASN A 482 -4.60 13.88 3.99
CA ASN A 482 -4.98 15.29 3.95
C ASN A 482 -4.05 16.15 3.09
N THR A 483 -3.05 15.55 2.45
CA THR A 483 -2.07 16.26 1.62
C THR A 483 -2.40 16.10 0.13
N PRO A 484 -2.04 17.06 -0.73
CA PRO A 484 -2.01 16.79 -2.17
C PRO A 484 -0.93 15.76 -2.48
N HIS A 485 -1.17 14.86 -3.44
CA HIS A 485 -0.17 13.88 -3.84
C HIS A 485 0.63 14.25 -5.08
N LEU A 486 0.13 15.10 -5.96
CA LEU A 486 0.76 15.40 -7.26
C LEU A 486 1.37 16.80 -7.29
N PHE A 487 2.67 16.89 -7.58
CA PHE A 487 3.44 18.14 -7.64
C PHE A 487 4.22 18.25 -8.95
N MET A 488 4.18 19.42 -9.58
CA MET A 488 5.00 19.72 -10.75
C MET A 488 6.26 20.47 -10.31
N VAL A 489 7.38 19.75 -10.17
CA VAL A 489 8.66 20.23 -9.65
C VAL A 489 9.65 20.39 -10.81
N GLY A 490 10.01 21.62 -11.15
CA GLY A 490 11.00 21.88 -12.21
C GLY A 490 10.56 21.39 -13.60
N GLY A 491 9.26 21.18 -13.81
CA GLY A 491 8.70 20.59 -15.05
C GLY A 491 8.59 19.06 -15.04
N HIS A 492 8.89 18.42 -13.91
CA HIS A 492 8.78 16.98 -13.69
C HIS A 492 7.69 16.66 -12.67
N LEU A 493 6.95 15.58 -12.89
CA LEU A 493 5.97 15.12 -11.92
C LEU A 493 6.70 14.48 -10.72
N VAL A 494 6.30 14.88 -9.52
CA VAL A 494 6.71 14.27 -8.26
C VAL A 494 5.44 13.94 -7.49
N GLU A 495 5.32 12.67 -7.10
CA GLU A 495 4.25 12.19 -6.24
C GLU A 495 4.75 12.08 -4.78
N SER A 496 3.89 12.35 -3.80
CA SER A 496 4.22 12.29 -2.37
C SER A 496 3.15 11.57 -1.57
N TYR A 497 3.57 10.61 -0.76
CA TYR A 497 2.70 9.76 0.05
C TYR A 497 3.26 9.56 1.46
N PHE A 498 2.37 9.52 2.44
CA PHE A 498 2.66 9.33 3.85
C PHE A 498 1.88 8.14 4.42
N SER A 499 2.59 7.09 4.82
CA SER A 499 1.95 5.97 5.51
C SER A 499 1.64 6.33 6.96
N PRO A 500 0.63 5.69 7.59
CA PRO A 500 -0.23 4.65 7.02
C PRO A 500 -1.53 5.16 6.36
N SER A 501 -1.74 6.48 6.30
CA SER A 501 -3.01 7.06 5.88
C SER A 501 -3.23 7.06 4.36
N ASP A 502 -2.16 7.07 3.57
CA ASP A 502 -2.23 7.41 2.14
C ASP A 502 -2.31 6.19 1.21
N ASN A 503 -2.42 4.97 1.77
CA ASN A 503 -2.41 3.71 1.00
C ASN A 503 -1.14 3.57 0.13
N THR A 504 0.01 4.02 0.64
CA THR A 504 1.27 4.20 -0.08
C THR A 504 1.67 2.99 -0.91
N SER A 505 1.54 1.78 -0.35
CA SER A 505 1.97 0.54 -1.01
C SER A 505 1.16 0.24 -2.28
N LEU A 506 -0.09 0.71 -2.39
CA LEU A 506 -0.86 0.60 -3.63
C LEU A 506 -0.24 1.46 -4.75
N GLU A 507 0.18 2.68 -4.43
CA GLU A 507 0.80 3.59 -5.40
C GLU A 507 2.21 3.08 -5.77
N LEU A 508 2.93 2.46 -4.83
CA LEU A 508 4.16 1.73 -5.14
C LEU A 508 3.91 0.55 -6.08
N VAL A 509 2.84 -0.22 -5.88
CA VAL A 509 2.45 -1.29 -6.81
C VAL A 509 2.16 -0.71 -8.19
N ARG A 510 1.44 0.42 -8.30
CA ARG A 510 1.16 1.07 -9.59
C ARG A 510 2.43 1.52 -10.30
N ALA A 511 3.36 2.14 -9.59
CA ALA A 511 4.64 2.55 -10.17
C ALA A 511 5.51 1.35 -10.57
N VAL A 512 5.54 0.27 -9.79
CA VAL A 512 6.19 -0.99 -10.22
C VAL A 512 5.54 -1.55 -11.48
N ARG A 513 4.20 -1.50 -11.55
CA ARG A 513 3.40 -2.02 -12.67
C ARG A 513 3.36 -1.10 -13.90
N SER A 514 4.04 0.05 -13.85
CA SER A 514 4.21 0.93 -15.00
C SER A 514 5.50 0.66 -15.77
N ALA A 515 6.30 -0.32 -15.36
CA ALA A 515 7.55 -0.66 -16.03
C ALA A 515 7.30 -1.27 -17.41
N ASP A 516 8.03 -0.79 -18.42
CA ASP A 516 7.94 -1.29 -19.79
C ASP A 516 9.22 -2.04 -20.21
N ASP A 517 10.39 -1.68 -19.68
CA ASP A 517 11.69 -2.19 -20.12
C ASP A 517 12.48 -2.82 -18.97
N ASP A 518 12.69 -2.07 -17.89
CA ASP A 518 13.61 -2.47 -16.84
C ASP A 518 13.18 -1.96 -15.45
N LEU A 519 13.45 -2.77 -14.43
CA LEU A 519 13.10 -2.45 -13.05
C LEU A 519 14.23 -2.88 -12.12
N GLN A 520 14.74 -1.95 -11.31
CA GLN A 520 15.78 -2.23 -10.33
C GLN A 520 15.41 -1.74 -8.95
N PHE A 521 15.65 -2.53 -7.91
CA PHE A 521 15.37 -2.11 -6.53
C PHE A 521 16.47 -2.50 -5.55
N ALA A 522 16.70 -1.66 -4.55
CA ALA A 522 17.57 -1.95 -3.42
C ALA A 522 16.83 -1.64 -2.12
N LEU A 523 16.57 -2.68 -1.34
CA LEU A 523 15.67 -2.63 -0.19
C LEU A 523 16.31 -3.31 1.03
N LEU A 524 16.23 -2.65 2.18
CA LEU A 524 16.61 -3.26 3.46
C LEU A 524 15.68 -4.43 3.80
N THR A 525 14.38 -4.17 3.89
CA THR A 525 13.35 -5.18 4.21
C THR A 525 12.28 -5.17 3.12
N PHE A 526 11.93 -6.37 2.63
CA PHE A 526 10.87 -6.59 1.66
C PHE A 526 10.05 -7.82 2.09
N THR A 527 8.86 -7.56 2.66
CA THR A 527 7.92 -8.57 3.19
C THR A 527 6.47 -8.28 2.82
N TYR A 528 6.22 -7.31 1.94
CA TYR A 528 4.86 -6.96 1.49
C TYR A 528 4.53 -7.74 0.22
N ASN A 529 3.68 -8.76 0.36
CA ASN A 529 3.41 -9.75 -0.66
C ASN A 529 2.88 -9.16 -1.98
N GLU A 530 2.09 -8.08 -1.92
CA GLU A 530 1.49 -7.44 -3.09
C GLU A 530 2.57 -6.81 -3.97
N LEU A 531 3.57 -6.18 -3.36
CA LEU A 531 4.74 -5.64 -4.07
C LEU A 531 5.60 -6.77 -4.63
N GLY A 532 5.79 -7.87 -3.88
CA GLY A 532 6.48 -9.06 -4.38
C GLY A 532 5.77 -9.67 -5.60
N THR A 533 4.44 -9.72 -5.56
CA THR A 533 3.61 -10.18 -6.67
C THR A 533 3.69 -9.23 -7.87
N ALA A 534 3.67 -7.91 -7.65
CA ALA A 534 3.83 -6.92 -8.71
C ALA A 534 5.18 -7.08 -9.44
N VAL A 535 6.27 -7.19 -8.68
CA VAL A 535 7.62 -7.44 -9.22
C VAL A 535 7.69 -8.74 -10.00
N LEU A 536 7.10 -9.82 -9.49
CA LEU A 536 7.05 -11.10 -10.21
C LEU A 536 6.21 -10.99 -11.50
N THR A 537 5.12 -10.22 -11.47
CA THR A 537 4.25 -10.05 -12.65
C THR A 537 5.00 -9.30 -13.76
N GLU A 538 5.71 -8.23 -13.42
CA GLU A 538 6.59 -7.51 -14.36
C GLU A 538 7.64 -8.44 -14.98
N HIS A 539 8.32 -9.23 -14.15
CA HIS A 539 9.29 -10.22 -14.61
C HIS A 539 8.67 -11.21 -15.62
N ASN A 540 7.47 -11.72 -15.33
CA ASN A 540 6.79 -12.67 -16.20
C ASN A 540 6.27 -12.04 -17.50
N GLU A 541 6.01 -10.73 -17.51
CA GLU A 541 5.57 -9.97 -18.68
C GLU A 541 6.73 -9.50 -19.57
N GLY A 542 7.98 -9.64 -19.10
CA GLY A 542 9.19 -9.49 -19.89
C GLY A 542 10.11 -8.35 -19.46
N THR A 543 9.71 -7.57 -18.46
CA THR A 543 10.51 -6.50 -17.86
C THR A 543 11.79 -7.07 -17.26
N VAL A 544 12.93 -6.40 -17.48
CA VAL A 544 14.23 -6.83 -16.92
C VAL A 544 14.32 -6.41 -15.45
N VAL A 545 13.97 -7.34 -14.57
CA VAL A 545 13.95 -7.12 -13.12
C VAL A 545 15.28 -7.55 -12.46
N ARG A 546 15.92 -6.66 -11.71
CA ARG A 546 17.05 -6.95 -10.80
C ARG A 546 16.81 -6.37 -9.41
N GLY A 547 17.20 -7.07 -8.34
CA GLY A 547 16.91 -6.60 -6.98
C GLY A 547 17.93 -6.98 -5.92
N ILE A 548 18.27 -6.05 -5.03
CA ILE A 548 19.10 -6.29 -3.85
C ILE A 548 18.19 -6.24 -2.62
N ILE A 549 18.17 -7.31 -1.83
CA ILE A 549 17.42 -7.37 -0.57
C ILE A 549 18.41 -7.71 0.55
N ASP A 550 18.48 -6.87 1.58
CA ASP A 550 19.41 -7.08 2.69
C ASP A 550 18.88 -8.16 3.67
N ASN A 551 17.71 -7.93 4.27
CA ASN A 551 17.12 -8.79 5.28
C ASN A 551 16.39 -10.01 4.66
N VAL A 552 17.13 -10.86 3.96
CA VAL A 552 16.62 -12.08 3.30
C VAL A 552 16.19 -13.20 4.26
N ASN A 553 16.39 -13.00 5.56
CA ASN A 553 16.01 -13.96 6.60
C ASN A 553 14.82 -13.46 7.45
N ASP A 554 14.26 -12.29 7.15
CA ASP A 554 13.04 -11.81 7.81
C ASP A 554 11.89 -12.79 7.56
N GLN A 555 11.05 -12.97 8.58
CA GLN A 555 9.85 -13.77 8.43
C GLN A 555 8.93 -13.12 7.38
N GLY A 556 8.54 -13.88 6.37
CA GLY A 556 7.71 -13.37 5.27
C GLY A 556 8.48 -12.57 4.23
N THR A 557 9.81 -12.69 4.17
CA THR A 557 10.61 -12.05 3.11
C THR A 557 10.22 -12.52 1.70
N GLU A 558 10.13 -11.56 0.78
CA GLU A 558 9.88 -11.80 -0.65
C GLU A 558 11.10 -12.35 -1.38
N PHE A 559 12.29 -12.35 -0.77
CA PHE A 559 13.53 -12.80 -1.42
C PHE A 559 13.43 -14.23 -1.96
N SER A 560 13.02 -15.18 -1.12
CA SER A 560 12.93 -16.59 -1.52
C SER A 560 11.80 -16.83 -2.53
N PHE A 561 10.71 -16.07 -2.42
CA PHE A 561 9.60 -16.13 -3.37
C PHE A 561 10.03 -15.65 -4.76
N LEU A 562 10.64 -14.47 -4.86
CA LEU A 562 11.13 -13.90 -6.11
C LEU A 562 12.22 -14.77 -6.74
N GLN A 563 13.23 -15.17 -5.95
CA GLN A 563 14.31 -16.03 -6.43
C GLN A 563 13.80 -17.40 -6.89
N GLY A 564 12.88 -18.00 -6.14
CA GLY A 564 12.27 -19.29 -6.47
C GLY A 564 11.45 -19.27 -7.76
N ASN A 565 10.94 -18.10 -8.15
CA ASN A 565 10.19 -17.88 -9.40
C ASN A 565 11.04 -17.33 -10.55
N GLY A 566 12.37 -17.22 -10.37
CA GLY A 566 13.29 -16.87 -11.46
C GLY A 566 13.63 -15.39 -11.60
N VAL A 567 13.12 -14.53 -10.71
CA VAL A 567 13.50 -13.11 -10.66
C VAL A 567 14.96 -12.99 -10.23
N ASN A 568 15.73 -12.12 -10.88
CA ASN A 568 17.15 -11.93 -10.58
C ASN A 568 17.33 -11.07 -9.32
N VAL A 569 17.26 -11.72 -8.16
CA VAL A 569 17.49 -11.06 -6.87
C VAL A 569 18.75 -11.59 -6.18
N SER A 570 19.51 -10.68 -5.56
CA SER A 570 20.69 -10.98 -4.77
C SER A 570 20.46 -10.60 -3.31
N PRO A 571 20.92 -11.42 -2.34
CA PRO A 571 21.09 -10.92 -0.99
C PRO A 571 22.17 -9.85 -0.98
N ASP A 572 22.17 -8.96 0.01
CA ASP A 572 23.40 -8.24 0.33
C ASP A 572 24.45 -9.25 0.82
N ASN A 573 25.63 -9.25 0.22
CA ASN A 573 26.71 -10.18 0.54
C ASN A 573 27.85 -9.51 1.31
N GLN A 574 27.68 -8.25 1.71
CA GLN A 574 28.71 -7.44 2.33
C GLN A 574 28.66 -7.43 3.87
N SER A 575 29.74 -6.93 4.48
CA SER A 575 29.76 -6.54 5.89
C SER A 575 29.06 -5.21 6.17
N VAL A 576 28.61 -4.54 5.11
CA VAL A 576 27.93 -3.24 5.11
C VAL A 576 26.46 -3.50 4.77
N ILE A 577 25.54 -2.81 5.42
CA ILE A 577 24.09 -3.01 5.22
C ILE A 577 23.63 -2.18 4.02
N THR A 578 22.84 -2.78 3.14
CA THR A 578 22.01 -2.08 2.15
C THR A 578 20.80 -1.48 2.85
N HIS A 579 20.96 -0.25 3.35
CA HIS A 579 19.91 0.47 4.06
C HIS A 579 19.03 1.33 3.14
N HIS A 580 19.14 1.15 1.82
CA HIS A 580 18.25 1.78 0.86
C HIS A 580 16.78 1.35 1.02
N LYS A 581 15.90 2.19 0.47
CA LYS A 581 14.49 1.88 0.17
C LYS A 581 14.15 2.58 -1.15
N TYR A 582 14.66 2.04 -2.26
CA TYR A 582 14.34 2.61 -3.56
C TYR A 582 14.04 1.55 -4.61
N CYS A 583 13.26 1.96 -5.62
CA CYS A 583 13.02 1.24 -6.85
C CYS A 583 13.14 2.23 -8.03
N ILE A 584 13.66 1.74 -9.14
CA ILE A 584 13.89 2.47 -10.38
C ILE A 584 13.10 1.76 -11.45
N VAL A 585 12.39 2.53 -12.28
CA VAL A 585 11.59 2.02 -13.39
C VAL A 585 12.06 2.69 -14.67
N ASP A 586 12.26 1.89 -15.71
CA ASP A 586 12.62 2.27 -17.07
C ASP A 586 13.84 3.19 -17.20
N ALA A 587 14.84 3.02 -16.33
CA ALA A 587 16.02 3.88 -16.33
C ALA A 587 16.82 3.81 -17.64
N THR A 588 16.67 2.73 -18.42
CA THR A 588 17.34 2.57 -19.71
C THR A 588 16.54 3.06 -20.91
N ASN A 589 15.25 3.41 -20.74
CA ASN A 589 14.39 3.94 -21.80
C ASN A 589 13.73 5.27 -21.44
N THR A 590 14.38 6.38 -21.83
CA THR A 590 13.86 7.74 -21.59
C THR A 590 12.55 8.09 -22.31
N ALA A 591 12.00 7.20 -23.14
CA ALA A 591 10.74 7.41 -23.86
C ALA A 591 9.53 6.68 -23.26
N SER A 592 9.72 5.84 -22.24
CA SER A 592 8.63 5.27 -21.43
C SER A 592 8.15 6.34 -20.45
N ASP A 593 8.60 6.30 -19.19
CA ASP A 593 8.50 7.35 -18.19
C ASP A 593 9.44 7.02 -17.01
N PRO A 594 10.76 7.28 -17.14
CA PRO A 594 11.67 6.81 -16.11
C PRO A 594 11.44 7.49 -14.77
N LEU A 595 11.29 6.68 -13.73
CA LEU A 595 10.97 7.16 -12.39
C LEU A 595 11.78 6.49 -11.29
N VAL A 596 11.80 7.13 -10.12
CA VAL A 596 12.40 6.60 -8.89
C VAL A 596 11.40 6.69 -7.76
N ILE A 597 11.15 5.55 -7.11
CA ILE A 597 10.55 5.47 -5.79
C ILE A 597 11.68 5.59 -4.77
N THR A 598 11.58 6.49 -3.78
CA THR A 598 12.50 6.50 -2.63
C THR A 598 11.84 7.08 -1.38
N GLY A 599 12.38 6.77 -0.21
CA GLY A 599 11.95 7.36 1.05
C GLY A 599 12.41 6.58 2.28
N SER A 600 11.63 6.67 3.36
CA SER A 600 11.88 5.91 4.58
C SER A 600 11.19 4.53 4.60
N HIS A 601 10.18 4.36 3.73
CA HIS A 601 9.25 3.23 3.69
C HIS A 601 9.91 1.92 3.26
N ASN A 602 10.11 0.98 4.20
CA ASN A 602 10.42 -0.40 3.84
C ASN A 602 9.22 -1.03 3.12
N TRP A 603 9.43 -1.97 2.20
CA TRP A 603 8.31 -2.64 1.52
C TRP A 603 7.75 -3.75 2.41
N SER A 604 7.08 -3.36 3.49
CA SER A 604 6.62 -4.23 4.58
C SER A 604 5.25 -3.79 5.11
N THR A 605 4.48 -4.73 5.66
CA THR A 605 3.17 -4.45 6.28
C THR A 605 3.25 -3.45 7.43
N GLY A 606 4.35 -3.42 8.19
CA GLY A 606 4.52 -2.45 9.28
C GLY A 606 4.66 -1.01 8.79
N ALA A 607 5.34 -0.81 7.66
CA ALA A 607 5.47 0.50 7.04
C ALA A 607 4.13 0.98 6.47
N GLU A 608 3.36 0.09 5.86
CA GLU A 608 2.06 0.42 5.26
C GLU A 608 0.96 0.70 6.29
N LEU A 609 0.81 -0.16 7.30
CA LEU A 609 -0.39 -0.14 8.15
C LEU A 609 -0.18 0.54 9.51
N ARG A 610 1.05 0.88 9.88
CA ARG A 610 1.35 1.36 11.24
C ARG A 610 2.29 2.55 11.28
N ASN A 611 3.47 2.44 10.70
CA ASN A 611 4.54 3.44 10.91
C ASN A 611 4.28 4.74 10.15
N ASP A 612 4.73 5.85 10.74
CA ASP A 612 4.85 7.11 10.02
C ASP A 612 6.03 7.02 9.05
N GLU A 613 5.75 7.05 7.76
CA GLU A 613 6.74 6.97 6.69
C GLU A 613 6.48 8.06 5.66
N ASN A 614 7.50 8.43 4.89
CA ASN A 614 7.38 9.33 3.74
C ASN A 614 8.00 8.66 2.52
N THR A 615 7.32 8.83 1.38
CA THR A 615 7.70 8.24 0.10
C THR A 615 7.49 9.25 -1.02
N LEU A 616 8.46 9.34 -1.92
CA LEU A 616 8.34 10.08 -3.17
C LEU A 616 8.43 9.13 -4.36
N ILE A 617 7.64 9.43 -5.40
CA ILE A 617 7.78 8.86 -6.75
C ILE A 617 8.16 10.00 -7.68
N ILE A 618 9.37 9.95 -8.26
CA ILE A 618 9.97 11.07 -9.00
C ILE A 618 10.08 10.69 -10.47
N HIS A 619 9.25 11.28 -11.33
CA HIS A 619 9.24 11.05 -12.78
C HIS A 619 10.27 11.93 -13.47
N HIS A 620 11.53 11.48 -13.42
CA HIS A 620 12.66 12.26 -13.90
C HIS A 620 13.78 11.35 -14.44
N PRO A 621 14.08 11.40 -15.75
CA PRO A 621 15.06 10.50 -16.38
C PRO A 621 16.48 10.64 -15.81
N ASP A 622 16.92 11.86 -15.51
CA ASP A 622 18.24 12.05 -14.90
C ASP A 622 18.31 11.55 -13.46
N VAL A 623 17.25 11.67 -12.66
CA VAL A 623 17.21 11.12 -11.31
C VAL A 623 17.23 9.59 -11.36
N ALA A 624 16.42 8.98 -12.24
CA ALA A 624 16.44 7.54 -12.50
C ALA A 624 17.84 7.05 -12.89
N ASN A 625 18.52 7.74 -13.81
CA ASN A 625 19.89 7.40 -14.18
C ASN A 625 20.90 7.56 -13.04
N ILE A 626 20.77 8.59 -12.19
CA ILE A 626 21.64 8.76 -11.02
C ILE A 626 21.46 7.60 -10.02
N PHE A 627 20.23 7.15 -9.79
CA PHE A 627 19.97 5.97 -8.96
C PHE A 627 20.44 4.68 -9.63
N LEU A 628 20.38 4.57 -10.95
CA LEU A 628 20.93 3.42 -11.67
C LEU A 628 22.44 3.31 -11.46
N GLN A 629 23.18 4.42 -11.48
CA GLN A 629 24.63 4.41 -11.20
C GLN A 629 24.94 3.86 -9.79
N GLU A 630 24.11 4.17 -8.80
CA GLU A 630 24.22 3.61 -7.45
C GLU A 630 23.88 2.11 -7.47
N PHE A 631 22.75 1.73 -8.07
CA PHE A 631 22.31 0.34 -8.14
C PHE A 631 23.38 -0.56 -8.75
N GLU A 632 23.97 -0.16 -9.88
CA GLU A 632 24.96 -0.98 -10.58
C GLU A 632 26.25 -1.15 -9.77
N ALA A 633 26.66 -0.12 -9.02
CA ALA A 633 27.79 -0.23 -8.11
C ALA A 633 27.50 -1.25 -7.01
N ARG A 634 26.33 -1.15 -6.37
CA ARG A 634 25.90 -2.06 -5.30
C ARG A 634 25.65 -3.47 -5.82
N TRP A 635 25.14 -3.62 -7.04
CA TRP A 635 24.88 -4.90 -7.70
C TRP A 635 26.19 -5.65 -7.97
N CYS A 636 27.16 -4.98 -8.58
CA CYS A 636 28.50 -5.52 -8.83
C CYS A 636 29.15 -6.02 -7.54
N GLU A 637 29.03 -5.22 -6.49
CA GLU A 637 29.48 -5.49 -5.14
C GLU A 637 28.78 -6.72 -4.50
N ALA A 638 27.44 -6.74 -4.50
CA ALA A 638 26.60 -7.83 -4.00
C ALA A 638 26.81 -9.17 -4.75
N ASN A 639 27.44 -9.12 -5.92
CA ASN A 639 27.83 -10.28 -6.71
C ASN A 639 29.37 -10.51 -6.75
N GLY A 640 30.08 -9.99 -5.74
CA GLY A 640 31.50 -10.28 -5.52
C GLY A 640 32.43 -9.71 -6.59
N GLY A 641 31.99 -8.68 -7.31
CA GLY A 641 32.70 -8.04 -8.42
C GLY A 641 32.76 -8.89 -9.68
N THR A 642 31.90 -9.91 -9.81
CA THR A 642 31.91 -10.85 -10.94
C THR A 642 30.74 -10.68 -11.90
N ASP A 643 29.62 -10.14 -11.43
CA ASP A 643 28.44 -9.81 -12.22
C ASP A 643 28.12 -8.32 -12.03
N CYS A 644 28.50 -7.50 -13.02
CA CYS A 644 28.39 -6.05 -12.97
C CYS A 644 27.60 -5.51 -14.19
N ILE A 645 26.76 -6.37 -14.81
CA ILE A 645 25.94 -6.07 -16.00
C ILE A 645 24.63 -6.87 -15.95
#